data_AF-L8JYY3-F1
#
_entry.id   AF-L8JYY3-F1
#
_cell.length_a   1.000
_cell.length_b   1.000
_cell.length_c   1.000
_cell.angle_alpha   90.00
_cell.angle_beta   90.00
_cell.angle_gamma   90.00
#
_symmetry.space_group_name_H-M   'P 1'
#
loop_
_entity.id
_entity.type
_entity.pdbx_description
1 polymer ?
#
loop_
_entity_poly.entity_id
_entity_poly.type
_entity_poly.pdbx_seq_one_letter_code
_entity_poly.pdbx_strand_id
1 'polypeptide(L)'
;MDKNISIVAVELGIREKQVSSVVDLLDEGGTVPFISRYRKEMTGSLDEVAITAIRDRITQLRDLDKRREAILKSIEKQEKLTPELEKAINEAQTLAELEDIYLPYKPKRKTRATVAREKGLEPLAKQIFDQENIDVQQLASQFISEEKEVANEEEALQGARDIIAEWMNEDQETRKRMRQLFEKDGVITSRVIKGKEEEGQKYKDYFEWEEPIAKTPSHRLLAMRRGEKEMILSLDICPDEASGVQLLEKLFVKGYNQASEQVKMAATDCYKRLLKPSMETEIRINSKTKADEEAIRVFADNLRQLLLAAPLGQMNVLALDPGFRTGCKVVVLDKQGKLLHNDAIYPNEPQRKVAESGALIKYLCEKYNVEAIAIGNGTASRETESFVRNLGLPKNILVLMVNESGASVYSASDVARDEFPDHDVTVRGAVSIGRRLMDPLAELVKIDPKSIGVGQYQHDVDQNALKHSLDDVVMSCVNSVGVELNTASKELLSYVSGLGPQLAKSIVQFRNENGPFKDRKSLTKVSRLGDKAFEQAAGFLRIRGAKNPLDQSAVHPESYHIVESMAADLGCSVQDLIDDVTLRNKIDLKKYVTDTVGLPTLTDILDELAKPGRDPRETFEAFSFQEGINNMEDLRVGMVLPGIVTNITNFGAFVDIGVHQDGLVHVSHLSDSFVKNPAEVVSVQQKVTVTVVEVDINRKRIALSMKSDPFGKQPAKPKKKQENLPEGDLQEKLNKLKGLFNG
;
A
#
# COMPACT_ATOMS: atom_id res chain seq x y z
N MET A 1 -27.59 -3.91 10.38
CA MET A 1 -26.86 -2.62 10.26
C MET A 1 -26.34 -2.18 11.62
N ASP A 2 -27.19 -2.08 12.64
CA ASP A 2 -26.83 -1.68 14.01
C ASP A 2 -25.71 -2.52 14.64
N LYS A 3 -25.72 -3.85 14.45
CA LYS A 3 -24.65 -4.75 14.90
C LYS A 3 -23.28 -4.35 14.32
N ASN A 4 -23.22 -3.99 13.05
CA ASN A 4 -21.96 -3.65 12.38
C ASN A 4 -21.43 -2.30 12.85
N ILE A 5 -22.33 -1.33 13.11
CA ILE A 5 -21.98 -0.04 13.68
C ILE A 5 -21.31 -0.22 15.06
N SER A 6 -21.89 -1.06 15.91
CA SER A 6 -21.33 -1.35 17.24
C SER A 6 -19.94 -2.01 17.17
N ILE A 7 -19.75 -2.98 16.26
CA ILE A 7 -18.45 -3.64 16.03
C ILE A 7 -17.39 -2.60 15.63
N VAL A 8 -17.68 -1.76 14.63
CA VAL A 8 -16.75 -0.73 14.15
C VAL A 8 -16.42 0.27 15.26
N ALA A 9 -17.41 0.68 16.05
CA ALA A 9 -17.22 1.60 17.16
C ALA A 9 -16.25 1.06 18.21
N VAL A 10 -16.41 -0.20 18.60
CA VAL A 10 -15.54 -0.88 19.57
C VAL A 10 -14.13 -1.08 19.01
N GLU A 11 -14.00 -1.54 17.77
CA GLU A 11 -12.70 -1.82 17.14
C GLU A 11 -11.86 -0.54 16.93
N LEU A 12 -12.50 0.57 16.54
CA LEU A 12 -11.82 1.84 16.27
C LEU A 12 -11.76 2.76 17.50
N GLY A 13 -12.39 2.39 18.63
CA GLY A 13 -12.40 3.20 19.85
C GLY A 13 -13.16 4.53 19.71
N ILE A 14 -14.23 4.54 18.92
CA ILE A 14 -15.07 5.73 18.63
C ILE A 14 -16.53 5.48 19.02
N ARG A 15 -17.35 6.53 19.09
CA ARG A 15 -18.75 6.40 19.51
C ARG A 15 -19.62 5.85 18.38
N GLU A 16 -20.58 4.98 18.71
CA GLU A 16 -21.55 4.41 17.73
C GLU A 16 -22.28 5.48 16.92
N LYS A 17 -22.67 6.59 17.56
CA LYS A 17 -23.31 7.73 16.87
C LYS A 17 -22.40 8.31 15.77
N GLN A 18 -21.09 8.38 15.99
CA GLN A 18 -20.15 8.90 15.00
C GLN A 18 -20.03 7.94 13.81
N VAL A 19 -19.97 6.64 14.08
CA VAL A 19 -19.96 5.60 13.03
C VAL A 19 -21.24 5.65 12.22
N SER A 20 -22.41 5.69 12.87
CA SER A 20 -23.71 5.81 12.18
C SER A 20 -23.74 7.02 11.27
N SER A 21 -23.40 8.21 11.79
CA SER A 21 -23.42 9.44 10.99
C SER A 21 -22.45 9.40 9.80
N VAL A 22 -21.27 8.79 9.95
CA VAL A 22 -20.34 8.60 8.83
C VAL A 22 -20.92 7.63 7.80
N VAL A 23 -21.50 6.51 8.22
CA VAL A 23 -22.10 5.53 7.32
C VAL A 23 -23.28 6.14 6.54
N ASP A 24 -24.15 6.88 7.22
CA ASP A 24 -25.28 7.56 6.59
C ASP A 24 -24.80 8.56 5.53
N LEU A 25 -23.80 9.40 5.87
CA LEU A 25 -23.21 10.35 4.93
C LEU A 25 -22.56 9.67 3.72
N LEU A 26 -21.89 8.54 3.90
CA LEU A 26 -21.28 7.77 2.81
C LEU A 26 -22.35 7.12 1.92
N ASP A 27 -23.40 6.54 2.50
CA ASP A 27 -24.50 5.92 1.77
C ASP A 27 -25.33 6.97 1.00
N GLU A 28 -25.39 8.22 1.49
CA GLU A 28 -25.93 9.40 0.79
C GLU A 28 -25.01 9.95 -0.31
N GLY A 29 -23.84 9.33 -0.55
CA GLY A 29 -22.89 9.73 -1.59
C GLY A 29 -21.91 10.83 -1.18
N GLY A 30 -21.76 11.08 0.13
CA GLY A 30 -20.69 11.92 0.67
C GLY A 30 -19.32 11.28 0.46
N THR A 31 -18.33 12.09 0.09
CA THR A 31 -16.94 11.62 -0.07
C THR A 31 -16.16 11.78 1.24
N VAL A 32 -15.08 11.02 1.40
CA VAL A 32 -14.21 11.13 2.58
C VAL A 32 -13.65 12.56 2.76
N PRO A 33 -13.07 13.23 1.73
CA PRO A 33 -12.59 14.60 1.89
C PRO A 33 -13.70 15.59 2.24
N PHE A 34 -14.90 15.40 1.69
CA PHE A 34 -16.03 16.28 1.98
C PHE A 34 -16.51 16.13 3.42
N ILE A 35 -16.68 14.88 3.89
CA ILE A 35 -17.15 14.59 5.24
C ILE A 35 -16.14 15.10 6.29
N SER A 36 -14.85 14.86 6.07
CA SER A 36 -13.78 15.27 7.00
C SER A 36 -13.68 16.79 7.14
N ARG A 37 -13.94 17.54 6.05
CA ARG A 37 -13.81 19.00 6.02
C ARG A 37 -15.10 19.72 6.42
N TYR A 38 -16.26 19.31 5.91
CA TYR A 38 -17.51 20.09 6.01
C TYR A 38 -18.61 19.43 6.85
N ARG A 39 -18.38 18.24 7.44
CA ARG A 39 -19.37 17.55 8.28
C ARG A 39 -18.82 17.22 9.67
N LYS A 40 -17.89 18.04 10.17
CA LYS A 40 -17.20 17.86 11.46
C LYS A 40 -18.17 17.80 12.65
N GLU A 41 -19.24 18.57 12.64
CA GLU A 41 -20.25 18.59 13.70
C GLU A 41 -20.99 17.25 13.79
N MET A 42 -21.36 16.69 12.63
CA MET A 42 -22.10 15.43 12.53
C MET A 42 -21.23 14.24 12.96
N THR A 43 -19.96 14.24 12.57
CA THR A 43 -19.03 13.13 12.86
C THR A 43 -18.33 13.28 14.20
N GLY A 44 -18.45 14.43 14.87
CA GLY A 44 -17.65 14.74 16.06
C GLY A 44 -16.18 14.96 15.74
N SER A 45 -15.88 15.59 14.60
CA SER A 45 -14.56 15.99 14.11
C SER A 45 -13.62 14.82 13.84
N LEU A 46 -14.15 13.73 13.28
CA LEU A 46 -13.32 12.64 12.76
C LEU A 46 -12.52 13.13 11.55
N ASP A 47 -11.25 12.72 11.48
CA ASP A 47 -10.38 13.02 10.36
C ASP A 47 -10.57 12.02 9.19
N GLU A 48 -9.87 12.26 8.08
CA GLU A 48 -9.93 11.39 6.90
C GLU A 48 -9.48 9.96 7.19
N VAL A 49 -8.53 9.76 8.10
CA VAL A 49 -8.01 8.43 8.47
C VAL A 49 -9.11 7.62 9.16
N ALA A 50 -9.77 8.21 10.15
CA ALA A 50 -10.86 7.56 10.87
C ALA A 50 -12.07 7.29 9.96
N ILE A 51 -12.46 8.25 9.11
CA ILE A 51 -13.57 8.08 8.17
C ILE A 51 -13.28 6.97 7.16
N THR A 52 -12.05 6.90 6.63
CA THR A 52 -11.62 5.83 5.71
C THR A 52 -11.66 4.46 6.40
N ALA A 53 -11.16 4.37 7.63
CA ALA A 53 -11.21 3.13 8.41
C ALA A 53 -12.66 2.65 8.66
N ILE A 54 -13.60 3.57 8.92
CA ILE A 54 -15.03 3.26 9.05
C ILE A 54 -15.58 2.71 7.72
N ARG A 55 -15.33 3.41 6.60
CA ARG A 55 -15.77 3.00 5.24
C ARG A 55 -15.28 1.60 4.88
N ASP A 56 -14.00 1.33 5.12
CA ASP A 56 -13.38 0.07 4.72
C ASP A 56 -13.90 -1.08 5.61
N ARG A 57 -13.98 -0.86 6.93
CA ARG A 57 -14.45 -1.87 7.86
C ARG A 57 -15.95 -2.17 7.69
N ILE A 58 -16.78 -1.15 7.46
CA ILE A 58 -18.21 -1.39 7.22
C ILE A 58 -18.42 -2.17 5.91
N THR A 59 -17.60 -1.94 4.89
CA THR A 59 -17.63 -2.69 3.64
C THR A 59 -17.27 -4.16 3.86
N GLN A 60 -16.20 -4.44 4.62
CA GLN A 60 -15.83 -5.81 4.99
C GLN A 60 -16.94 -6.54 5.75
N LEU A 61 -17.59 -5.88 6.71
CA LEU A 61 -18.70 -6.46 7.47
C LEU A 61 -19.93 -6.71 6.58
N ARG A 62 -20.25 -5.79 5.66
CA ARG A 62 -21.31 -6.00 4.66
C ARG A 62 -21.03 -7.20 3.76
N ASP A 63 -19.77 -7.43 3.37
CA ASP A 63 -19.40 -8.59 2.56
C ASP A 63 -19.43 -9.90 3.35
N LEU A 64 -19.06 -9.87 4.64
CA LEU A 64 -19.26 -10.99 5.56
C LEU A 64 -20.76 -11.33 5.70
N ASP A 65 -21.62 -10.33 5.84
CA ASP A 65 -23.08 -10.50 5.91
C ASP A 65 -23.64 -11.15 4.64
N LYS A 66 -23.24 -10.67 3.45
CA LYS A 66 -23.62 -11.29 2.17
C LYS A 66 -23.17 -12.75 2.09
N ARG A 67 -21.95 -13.07 2.56
CA ARG A 67 -21.46 -14.45 2.56
C ARG A 67 -22.25 -15.32 3.53
N ARG A 68 -22.60 -14.79 4.70
CA ARG A 68 -23.46 -15.46 5.69
C ARG A 68 -24.81 -15.83 5.11
N GLU A 69 -25.47 -14.88 4.45
CA GLU A 69 -26.75 -15.14 3.78
C GLU A 69 -26.65 -16.23 2.71
N ALA A 70 -25.57 -16.23 1.91
CA ALA A 70 -25.34 -17.24 0.89
C ALA A 70 -25.17 -18.65 1.50
N ILE A 71 -24.49 -18.75 2.65
CA ILE A 71 -24.30 -20.01 3.38
C ILE A 71 -25.62 -20.50 3.97
N LEU A 72 -26.40 -19.63 4.63
CA LEU A 72 -27.73 -19.96 5.15
C LEU A 72 -28.63 -20.53 4.03
N LYS A 73 -28.72 -19.83 2.90
CA LYS A 73 -29.48 -20.28 1.72
C LYS A 73 -29.00 -21.63 1.18
N SER A 74 -27.70 -21.91 1.23
CA SER A 74 -27.13 -23.17 0.75
C SER A 74 -27.48 -24.36 1.66
N ILE A 75 -27.49 -24.15 2.98
CA ILE A 75 -27.81 -25.18 3.97
C ILE A 75 -29.32 -25.42 4.04
N GLU A 76 -30.11 -24.35 3.95
CA GLU A 76 -31.57 -24.42 3.88
C GLU A 76 -32.04 -25.26 2.67
N LYS A 77 -31.43 -25.05 1.49
CA LYS A 77 -31.68 -25.87 0.29
C LYS A 77 -31.35 -27.35 0.44
N GLN A 78 -30.51 -27.71 1.41
CA GLN A 78 -30.18 -29.09 1.72
C GLN A 78 -31.09 -29.68 2.81
N GLU A 79 -32.06 -28.91 3.32
CA GLU A 79 -32.95 -29.28 4.43
C GLU A 79 -32.19 -29.66 5.71
N LYS A 80 -31.00 -29.07 5.91
CA LYS A 80 -30.10 -29.36 7.04
C LYS A 80 -29.95 -28.19 8.03
N LEU A 81 -30.71 -27.11 7.83
CA LEU A 81 -30.62 -25.92 8.68
C LEU A 81 -31.40 -26.14 9.99
N THR A 82 -30.69 -26.47 11.07
CA THR A 82 -31.29 -26.55 12.40
C THR A 82 -31.25 -25.18 13.10
N PRO A 83 -32.11 -24.92 14.10
CA PRO A 83 -32.07 -23.67 14.86
C PRO A 83 -30.70 -23.39 15.53
N GLU A 84 -30.01 -24.43 15.98
CA GLU A 84 -28.69 -24.33 16.58
C GLU A 84 -27.62 -23.93 15.55
N LEU A 85 -27.70 -24.52 14.35
CA LEU A 85 -26.78 -24.21 13.25
C LEU A 85 -27.01 -22.80 12.71
N GLU A 86 -28.28 -22.40 12.54
CA GLU A 86 -28.64 -21.04 12.16
C GLU A 86 -28.09 -20.02 13.15
N LYS A 87 -28.25 -20.29 14.46
CA LYS A 87 -27.69 -19.45 15.51
C LYS A 87 -26.17 -19.34 15.41
N ALA A 88 -25.46 -20.47 15.26
CA ALA A 88 -24.00 -20.49 15.13
C ALA A 88 -23.51 -19.66 13.93
N ILE A 89 -24.20 -19.77 12.78
CA ILE A 89 -23.89 -19.00 11.56
C ILE A 89 -24.09 -17.49 11.79
N ASN A 90 -25.15 -17.10 12.50
CA ASN A 90 -25.45 -15.70 12.82
C ASN A 90 -24.48 -15.10 13.86
N GLU A 91 -23.93 -15.92 14.75
CA GLU A 91 -22.97 -15.51 15.76
C GLU A 91 -21.52 -15.44 15.23
N ALA A 92 -21.19 -16.15 14.14
CA ALA A 92 -19.87 -16.15 13.52
C ALA A 92 -19.37 -14.73 13.18
N GLN A 93 -18.18 -14.40 13.68
CA GLN A 93 -17.60 -13.04 13.61
C GLN A 93 -16.58 -12.90 12.48
N THR A 94 -16.03 -14.01 12.00
CA THR A 94 -15.02 -14.01 10.93
C THR A 94 -15.44 -14.88 9.76
N LEU A 95 -14.86 -14.61 8.58
CA LEU A 95 -15.08 -15.44 7.41
C LEU A 95 -14.56 -16.87 7.63
N ALA A 96 -13.46 -17.04 8.37
CA ALA A 96 -12.89 -18.34 8.68
C ALA A 96 -13.84 -19.20 9.53
N GLU A 97 -14.38 -18.64 10.62
CA GLU A 97 -15.39 -19.33 11.45
C GLU A 97 -16.63 -19.70 10.65
N LEU A 98 -17.08 -18.78 9.79
CA LEU A 98 -18.25 -19.00 8.94
C LEU A 98 -18.01 -20.13 7.92
N GLU A 99 -16.83 -20.19 7.30
CA GLU A 99 -16.47 -21.29 6.39
C GLU A 99 -16.26 -22.61 7.13
N ASP A 100 -15.74 -22.60 8.36
CA ASP A 100 -15.58 -23.79 9.20
C ASP A 100 -16.96 -24.40 9.54
N ILE A 101 -17.94 -23.57 9.93
CA ILE A 101 -19.32 -24.02 10.16
C ILE A 101 -19.95 -24.58 8.87
N TYR A 102 -19.64 -23.97 7.72
CA TYR A 102 -20.18 -24.41 6.43
C TYR A 102 -19.51 -25.67 5.86
N LEU A 103 -18.30 -26.00 6.32
CA LEU A 103 -17.46 -27.06 5.74
C LEU A 103 -18.14 -28.43 5.62
N PRO A 104 -18.95 -28.92 6.59
CA PRO A 104 -19.67 -30.19 6.47
C PRO A 104 -20.74 -30.19 5.36
N TYR A 105 -21.31 -29.02 5.06
CA TYR A 105 -22.43 -28.82 4.13
C TYR A 105 -21.98 -28.35 2.74
N LYS A 106 -20.70 -28.03 2.59
CA LYS A 106 -20.11 -27.60 1.33
C LYS A 106 -20.15 -28.76 0.33
N PRO A 107 -20.62 -28.56 -0.91
CA PRO A 107 -20.58 -29.59 -1.93
C PRO A 107 -19.15 -30.09 -2.16
N LYS A 108 -18.92 -31.39 -2.03
CA LYS A 108 -17.59 -32.02 -2.12
C LYS A 108 -17.50 -32.93 -3.35
N ARG A 109 -16.28 -33.04 -3.90
CA ARG A 109 -15.93 -34.16 -4.79
C ARG A 109 -15.89 -35.45 -3.96
N LYS A 110 -15.99 -36.61 -4.63
CA LYS A 110 -15.93 -37.93 -3.98
C LYS A 110 -14.64 -38.07 -3.16
N THR A 111 -14.73 -38.05 -1.82
CA THR A 111 -13.59 -38.19 -0.89
C THR A 111 -13.39 -39.65 -0.48
N ARG A 112 -12.23 -39.99 0.11
CA ARG A 112 -12.00 -41.33 0.68
C ARG A 112 -13.07 -41.70 1.71
N ALA A 113 -13.45 -40.74 2.55
CA ALA A 113 -14.53 -40.90 3.53
C ALA A 113 -15.90 -41.07 2.86
N THR A 114 -16.21 -40.32 1.80
CA THR A 114 -17.47 -40.51 1.05
C THR A 114 -17.54 -41.91 0.44
N VAL A 115 -16.46 -42.37 -0.18
CA VAL A 115 -16.36 -43.74 -0.70
C VAL A 115 -16.54 -44.77 0.42
N ALA A 116 -15.88 -44.59 1.57
CA ALA A 116 -16.04 -45.48 2.71
C ALA A 116 -17.47 -45.50 3.28
N ARG A 117 -18.18 -44.36 3.29
CA ARG A 117 -19.60 -44.29 3.68
C ARG A 117 -20.50 -45.01 2.67
N GLU A 118 -20.26 -44.86 1.37
CA GLU A 118 -20.97 -45.62 0.32
C GLU A 118 -20.76 -47.12 0.45
N LYS A 119 -19.55 -47.55 0.87
CA LYS A 119 -19.23 -48.94 1.22
C LYS A 119 -19.84 -49.40 2.55
N GLY A 120 -20.58 -48.54 3.25
CA GLY A 120 -21.27 -48.89 4.49
C GLY A 120 -20.38 -49.01 5.72
N LEU A 121 -19.20 -48.38 5.73
CA LEU A 121 -18.21 -48.47 6.83
C LEU A 121 -18.43 -47.43 7.95
N GLU A 122 -19.43 -46.54 7.83
CA GLU A 122 -19.71 -45.53 8.84
C GLU A 122 -20.07 -46.11 10.24
N PRO A 123 -20.86 -47.19 10.36
CA PRO A 123 -21.13 -47.81 11.67
C PRO A 123 -19.85 -48.34 12.34
N LEU A 124 -18.92 -48.92 11.57
CA LEU A 124 -17.61 -49.35 12.06
C LEU A 124 -16.81 -48.15 12.59
N ALA A 125 -16.79 -47.04 11.84
CA ALA A 125 -16.13 -45.80 12.25
C ALA A 125 -16.70 -45.24 13.57
N LYS A 126 -18.02 -45.26 13.77
CA LYS A 126 -18.67 -44.80 15.01
C LYS A 126 -18.21 -45.61 16.21
N GLN A 127 -18.28 -46.94 16.12
CA GLN A 127 -17.88 -47.83 17.21
C GLN A 127 -16.39 -47.71 17.56
N ILE A 128 -15.51 -47.57 16.55
CA ILE A 128 -14.08 -47.31 16.78
C ILE A 128 -13.88 -45.95 17.46
N PHE A 129 -14.62 -44.92 17.06
CA PHE A 129 -14.48 -43.56 17.58
C PHE A 129 -14.96 -43.40 19.03
N ASP A 130 -15.92 -44.23 19.46
CA ASP A 130 -16.36 -44.33 20.85
C ASP A 130 -15.23 -44.83 21.78
N GLN A 131 -14.30 -45.62 21.24
CA GLN A 131 -13.10 -46.13 21.90
C GLN A 131 -13.38 -47.01 23.13
N GLU A 132 -14.52 -47.70 23.13
CA GLU A 132 -14.79 -48.75 24.11
C GLU A 132 -13.78 -49.90 23.96
N ASN A 133 -13.64 -50.72 25.00
CA ASN A 133 -12.72 -51.86 24.97
C ASN A 133 -13.34 -53.01 24.16
N ILE A 134 -13.09 -53.00 22.85
CA ILE A 134 -13.63 -53.96 21.86
C ILE A 134 -12.49 -54.67 21.10
N ASP A 135 -12.78 -55.86 20.57
CA ASP A 135 -11.92 -56.53 19.58
C ASP A 135 -12.17 -55.90 18.21
N VAL A 136 -11.23 -55.04 17.80
CA VAL A 136 -11.36 -54.24 16.58
C VAL A 136 -11.30 -55.11 15.32
N GLN A 137 -10.53 -56.19 15.35
CA GLN A 137 -10.39 -57.12 14.22
C GLN A 137 -11.69 -57.91 14.02
N GLN A 138 -12.27 -58.43 15.09
CA GLN A 138 -13.55 -59.13 15.04
C GLN A 138 -14.69 -58.19 14.60
N LEU A 139 -14.63 -56.93 14.99
CA LEU A 139 -15.62 -55.96 14.54
C LEU A 139 -15.45 -55.66 13.04
N ALA A 140 -14.22 -55.42 12.57
CA ALA A 140 -13.94 -55.13 11.17
C ALA A 140 -14.32 -56.28 10.23
N SER A 141 -14.17 -57.53 10.66
CA SER A 141 -14.53 -58.71 9.84
C SER A 141 -16.02 -58.76 9.48
N GLN A 142 -16.89 -58.11 10.28
CA GLN A 142 -18.34 -58.02 10.01
C GLN A 142 -18.68 -57.09 8.84
N PHE A 143 -17.72 -56.27 8.40
CA PHE A 143 -17.90 -55.28 7.34
C PHE A 143 -17.21 -55.68 6.02
N ILE A 144 -16.61 -56.87 5.95
CA ILE A 144 -16.07 -57.44 4.70
C ILE A 144 -17.23 -57.77 3.76
N SER A 145 -17.14 -57.29 2.52
CA SER A 145 -18.21 -57.45 1.53
C SER A 145 -17.65 -57.32 0.13
N GLU A 146 -17.73 -58.38 -0.65
CA GLU A 146 -17.32 -58.36 -2.07
C GLU A 146 -18.21 -57.41 -2.89
N GLU A 147 -19.52 -57.37 -2.60
CA GLU A 147 -20.48 -56.46 -3.26
C GLU A 147 -20.17 -54.98 -3.00
N LYS A 148 -19.70 -54.65 -1.79
CA LYS A 148 -19.28 -53.28 -1.43
C LYS A 148 -17.79 -53.03 -1.65
N GLU A 149 -17.09 -53.95 -2.32
CA GLU A 149 -15.65 -53.86 -2.62
C GLU A 149 -14.79 -53.63 -1.36
N VAL A 150 -15.06 -54.36 -0.28
CA VAL A 150 -14.25 -54.39 0.95
C VAL A 150 -13.67 -55.79 1.09
N ALA A 151 -12.39 -55.96 0.74
CA ALA A 151 -11.79 -57.29 0.55
C ALA A 151 -11.29 -57.95 1.84
N ASN A 152 -10.92 -57.16 2.85
CA ASN A 152 -10.35 -57.66 4.10
C ASN A 152 -10.56 -56.65 5.26
N GLU A 153 -10.20 -57.08 6.48
CA GLU A 153 -10.31 -56.28 7.70
C GLU A 153 -9.52 -54.96 7.62
N GLU A 154 -8.35 -54.96 6.99
CA GLU A 154 -7.51 -53.75 6.89
C GLU A 154 -8.14 -52.69 5.99
N GLU A 155 -8.78 -53.09 4.88
CA GLU A 155 -9.56 -52.17 4.04
C GLU A 155 -10.77 -51.59 4.79
N ALA A 156 -11.46 -52.41 5.59
CA ALA A 156 -12.57 -51.95 6.43
C ALA A 156 -12.08 -50.93 7.47
N LEU A 157 -10.97 -51.24 8.17
CA LEU A 157 -10.35 -50.35 9.14
C LEU A 157 -9.82 -49.07 8.51
N GLN A 158 -9.18 -49.14 7.34
CA GLN A 158 -8.71 -47.97 6.61
C GLN A 158 -9.88 -47.07 6.20
N GLY A 159 -10.97 -47.64 5.68
CA GLY A 159 -12.18 -46.88 5.36
C GLY A 159 -12.81 -46.23 6.60
N ALA A 160 -12.83 -46.93 7.74
CA ALA A 160 -13.27 -46.37 9.01
C ALA A 160 -12.37 -45.20 9.47
N ARG A 161 -11.04 -45.35 9.38
CA ARG A 161 -10.06 -44.29 9.68
C ARG A 161 -10.23 -43.07 8.75
N ASP A 162 -10.50 -43.29 7.47
CA ASP A 162 -10.76 -42.21 6.50
C ASP A 162 -12.00 -41.40 6.89
N ILE A 163 -13.07 -42.04 7.37
CA ILE A 163 -14.28 -41.38 7.89
C ILE A 163 -13.96 -40.58 9.17
N ILE A 164 -13.25 -41.19 10.13
CA ILE A 164 -12.85 -40.54 11.38
C ILE A 164 -11.97 -39.32 11.11
N ALA A 165 -11.01 -39.43 10.18
CA ALA A 165 -10.13 -38.33 9.79
C ALA A 165 -10.91 -37.15 9.20
N GLU A 166 -11.98 -37.42 8.42
CA GLU A 166 -12.85 -36.37 7.90
C GLU A 166 -13.66 -35.69 9.02
N TRP A 167 -14.19 -36.46 9.98
CA TRP A 167 -14.87 -35.88 11.16
C TRP A 167 -13.95 -34.98 11.98
N MET A 168 -12.71 -35.39 12.25
CA MET A 168 -11.72 -34.57 12.95
C MET A 168 -11.37 -33.29 12.17
N ASN A 169 -11.26 -33.38 10.84
CA ASN A 169 -10.94 -32.23 9.99
C ASN A 169 -12.09 -31.20 9.95
N GLU A 170 -13.34 -31.67 10.09
CA GLU A 170 -14.55 -30.85 10.05
C GLU A 170 -15.00 -30.35 11.44
N ASP A 171 -14.35 -30.80 12.50
CA ASP A 171 -14.60 -30.33 13.86
C ASP A 171 -14.11 -28.88 14.05
N GLN A 172 -15.04 -28.01 14.43
CA GLN A 172 -14.80 -26.56 14.51
C GLN A 172 -13.76 -26.20 15.57
N GLU A 173 -13.80 -26.84 16.74
CA GLU A 173 -12.83 -26.59 17.81
C GLU A 173 -11.42 -27.04 17.40
N THR A 174 -11.33 -28.16 16.70
CA THR A 174 -10.08 -28.66 16.13
C THR A 174 -9.50 -27.68 15.12
N ARG A 175 -10.29 -27.20 14.15
CA ARG A 175 -9.82 -26.22 13.17
C ARG A 175 -9.36 -24.93 13.84
N LYS A 176 -10.13 -24.43 14.82
CA LYS A 176 -9.78 -23.25 15.60
C LYS A 176 -8.46 -23.40 16.34
N ARG A 177 -8.24 -24.51 17.06
CA ARG A 177 -6.98 -24.76 17.77
C ARG A 177 -5.80 -24.99 16.82
N MET A 178 -6.04 -25.67 15.70
CA MET A 178 -5.00 -25.91 14.70
C MET A 178 -4.58 -24.61 14.03
N ARG A 179 -5.52 -23.73 13.68
CA ARG A 179 -5.24 -22.38 13.19
C ARG A 179 -4.38 -21.58 14.16
N GLN A 180 -4.74 -21.58 15.44
CA GLN A 180 -3.94 -20.93 16.49
C GLN A 180 -2.53 -21.51 16.60
N LEU A 181 -2.36 -22.82 16.45
CA LEU A 181 -1.05 -23.47 16.43
C LEU A 181 -0.21 -22.98 15.24
N PHE A 182 -0.78 -22.95 14.03
CA PHE A 182 -0.09 -22.45 12.84
C PHE A 182 0.26 -20.96 12.95
N GLU A 183 -0.64 -20.13 13.49
CA GLU A 183 -0.40 -18.70 13.66
C GLU A 183 0.70 -18.39 14.68
N LYS A 184 0.74 -19.13 15.79
CA LYS A 184 1.65 -18.87 16.91
C LYS A 184 3.01 -19.54 16.75
N ASP A 185 2.99 -20.82 16.36
CA ASP A 185 4.15 -21.71 16.40
C ASP A 185 4.59 -22.13 14.98
N GLY A 186 3.91 -21.67 13.93
CA GLY A 186 4.32 -21.88 12.55
C GLY A 186 5.68 -21.28 12.24
N VAL A 187 6.50 -22.02 11.50
CA VAL A 187 7.81 -21.58 11.02
C VAL A 187 7.76 -21.49 9.51
N ILE A 188 8.21 -20.35 8.99
CA ILE A 188 8.51 -20.20 7.57
C ILE A 188 9.87 -20.83 7.32
N THR A 189 9.95 -21.77 6.41
CA THR A 189 11.20 -22.39 5.96
C THR A 189 11.40 -22.07 4.49
N SER A 190 12.49 -21.36 4.16
CA SER A 190 12.88 -21.09 2.78
C SER A 190 14.17 -21.81 2.43
N ARG A 191 14.20 -22.43 1.25
CA ARG A 191 15.37 -23.10 0.68
C ARG A 191 15.55 -22.77 -0.78
N VAL A 192 16.80 -22.66 -1.25
CA VAL A 192 17.07 -22.54 -2.68
C VAL A 192 16.76 -23.85 -3.40
N ILE A 193 16.12 -23.76 -4.56
CA ILE A 193 15.91 -24.92 -5.43
C ILE A 193 17.26 -25.29 -6.05
N LYS A 194 17.63 -26.57 -5.93
CA LYS A 194 18.91 -27.10 -6.40
C LYS A 194 19.17 -26.71 -7.87
N GLY A 195 20.31 -26.06 -8.14
CA GLY A 195 20.72 -25.60 -9.47
C GLY A 195 20.28 -24.18 -9.83
N LYS A 196 19.64 -23.44 -8.90
CA LYS A 196 19.22 -22.03 -9.07
C LYS A 196 20.08 -21.05 -8.29
N GLU A 197 21.22 -21.47 -7.75
CA GLU A 197 22.05 -20.66 -6.84
C GLU A 197 22.68 -19.43 -7.54
N GLU A 198 23.09 -19.56 -8.80
CA GLU A 198 23.64 -18.43 -9.58
C GLU A 198 22.55 -17.47 -10.05
N GLU A 199 21.42 -17.97 -10.53
CA GLU A 199 20.27 -17.15 -10.93
C GLU A 199 19.66 -16.41 -9.72
N GLY A 200 19.68 -17.07 -8.56
CA GLY A 200 19.10 -16.61 -7.31
C GLY A 200 19.97 -15.72 -6.45
N GLN A 201 21.11 -15.18 -6.93
CA GLN A 201 22.04 -14.40 -6.07
C GLN A 201 21.37 -13.24 -5.32
N LYS A 202 20.34 -12.62 -5.89
CA LYS A 202 19.53 -11.59 -5.21
C LYS A 202 18.76 -12.09 -3.98
N TYR A 203 18.48 -13.39 -3.90
CA TYR A 203 17.79 -14.06 -2.78
C TYR A 203 18.75 -14.84 -1.87
N LYS A 204 20.07 -14.63 -1.99
CA LYS A 204 21.07 -15.38 -1.23
C LYS A 204 20.84 -15.37 0.28
N ASP A 205 20.34 -14.26 0.81
CA ASP A 205 20.01 -14.10 2.23
C ASP A 205 18.87 -15.06 2.68
N TYR A 206 18.13 -15.66 1.74
CA TYR A 206 17.01 -16.58 1.95
C TYR A 206 17.25 -18.03 1.46
N PHE A 207 18.47 -18.38 1.03
CA PHE A 207 18.78 -19.73 0.53
C PHE A 207 18.67 -20.82 1.59
N GLU A 208 18.94 -20.48 2.85
CA GLU A 208 18.76 -21.33 4.01
C GLU A 208 18.22 -20.46 5.14
N TRP A 209 16.90 -20.29 5.18
CA TRP A 209 16.26 -19.37 6.12
C TRP A 209 15.12 -20.04 6.87
N GLU A 210 15.03 -19.75 8.17
CA GLU A 210 13.94 -20.19 9.04
C GLU A 210 13.56 -19.06 10.01
N GLU A 211 12.27 -18.75 10.10
CA GLU A 211 11.77 -17.79 11.10
C GLU A 211 10.31 -18.04 11.51
N PRO A 212 9.90 -17.68 12.75
CA PRO A 212 8.50 -17.80 13.16
C PRO A 212 7.58 -16.85 12.39
N ILE A 213 6.48 -17.38 11.81
CA ILE A 213 5.52 -16.62 10.99
C ILE A 213 4.93 -15.43 11.74
N ALA A 214 4.68 -15.58 13.05
CA ALA A 214 4.12 -14.54 13.91
C ALA A 214 4.98 -13.27 14.00
N LYS A 215 6.26 -13.36 13.67
CA LYS A 215 7.24 -12.27 13.81
C LYS A 215 7.87 -11.84 12.48
N THR A 216 7.45 -12.44 11.38
CA THR A 216 8.00 -12.18 10.06
C THR A 216 7.60 -10.79 9.56
N PRO A 217 8.55 -9.89 9.27
CA PRO A 217 8.27 -8.60 8.65
C PRO A 217 7.70 -8.73 7.23
N SER A 218 6.81 -7.83 6.85
CA SER A 218 6.17 -7.79 5.51
C SER A 218 7.17 -7.95 4.35
N HIS A 219 8.22 -7.10 4.31
CA HIS A 219 9.19 -7.10 3.21
C HIS A 219 9.93 -8.45 3.05
N ARG A 220 10.24 -9.17 4.13
CA ARG A 220 10.89 -10.48 4.06
C ARG A 220 9.94 -11.54 3.51
N LEU A 221 8.69 -11.54 3.97
CA LEU A 221 7.68 -12.45 3.45
C LEU A 221 7.44 -12.22 1.95
N LEU A 222 7.34 -10.96 1.52
CA LEU A 222 7.19 -10.61 0.10
C LEU A 222 8.42 -11.03 -0.72
N ALA A 223 9.63 -10.82 -0.21
CA ALA A 223 10.86 -11.24 -0.87
C ALA A 223 10.92 -12.77 -1.06
N MET A 224 10.66 -13.55 -0.01
CA MET A 224 10.65 -15.01 -0.07
C MET A 224 9.57 -15.53 -1.04
N ARG A 225 8.36 -14.96 -0.99
CA ARG A 225 7.27 -15.33 -1.91
C ARG A 225 7.56 -14.98 -3.36
N ARG A 226 8.24 -13.86 -3.60
CA ARG A 226 8.69 -13.52 -4.94
C ARG A 226 9.70 -14.54 -5.46
N GLY A 227 10.67 -14.93 -4.63
CA GLY A 227 11.62 -16.00 -4.96
C GLY A 227 10.93 -17.35 -5.23
N GLU A 228 9.87 -17.68 -4.49
CA GLU A 228 9.01 -18.83 -4.77
C GLU A 228 8.28 -18.72 -6.11
N LYS A 229 7.63 -17.59 -6.38
CA LYS A 229 6.90 -17.34 -7.64
C LYS A 229 7.82 -17.38 -8.86
N GLU A 230 9.07 -16.95 -8.70
CA GLU A 230 10.11 -17.03 -9.73
C GLU A 230 10.76 -18.42 -9.83
N MET A 231 10.30 -19.41 -9.06
CA MET A 231 10.81 -20.79 -9.04
C MET A 231 12.31 -20.88 -8.69
N ILE A 232 12.78 -20.00 -7.79
CA ILE A 232 14.15 -19.99 -7.27
C ILE A 232 14.19 -20.52 -5.83
N LEU A 233 13.17 -20.23 -5.03
CA LEU A 233 13.04 -20.70 -3.65
C LEU A 233 11.89 -21.69 -3.51
N SER A 234 12.00 -22.64 -2.59
CA SER A 234 10.85 -23.33 -2.00
C SER A 234 10.49 -22.64 -0.68
N LEU A 235 9.20 -22.65 -0.34
CA LEU A 235 8.68 -22.00 0.87
C LEU A 235 7.60 -22.87 1.53
N ASP A 236 7.87 -23.34 2.74
CA ASP A 236 6.90 -24.07 3.57
C ASP A 236 6.53 -23.23 4.80
N ILE A 237 5.28 -23.29 5.25
CA ILE A 237 4.81 -22.61 6.46
C ILE A 237 4.01 -23.58 7.31
N CYS A 238 4.69 -24.22 8.28
CA CYS A 238 4.04 -25.16 9.18
C CYS A 238 4.70 -25.16 10.58
N PRO A 239 3.94 -25.50 11.63
CA PRO A 239 4.54 -25.85 12.92
C PRO A 239 5.24 -27.21 12.82
N ASP A 240 5.94 -27.58 13.88
CA ASP A 240 6.44 -28.94 14.05
C ASP A 240 5.30 -29.98 13.93
N GLU A 241 5.54 -31.04 13.16
CA GLU A 241 4.54 -32.05 12.83
C GLU A 241 4.02 -32.78 14.08
N ALA A 242 4.92 -33.08 15.03
CA ALA A 242 4.53 -33.77 16.25
C ALA A 242 3.57 -32.93 17.09
N SER A 243 3.75 -31.61 17.11
CA SER A 243 2.86 -30.68 17.82
C SER A 243 1.42 -30.71 17.26
N GLY A 244 1.28 -30.78 15.94
CA GLY A 244 -0.02 -30.88 15.28
C GLY A 244 -0.73 -32.21 15.55
N VAL A 245 0.00 -33.33 15.48
CA VAL A 245 -0.55 -34.66 15.78
C VAL A 245 -0.93 -34.77 17.26
N GLN A 246 -0.07 -34.30 18.18
CA GLN A 246 -0.35 -34.31 19.62
C GLN A 246 -1.61 -33.51 19.98
N LEU A 247 -1.88 -32.41 19.27
CA LEU A 247 -3.11 -31.64 19.46
C LEU A 247 -4.36 -32.48 19.15
N LEU A 248 -4.34 -33.23 18.04
CA LEU A 248 -5.45 -34.11 17.66
C LEU A 248 -5.57 -35.31 18.62
N GLU A 249 -4.45 -35.92 18.99
CA GLU A 249 -4.44 -37.01 19.97
C GLU A 249 -5.07 -36.55 21.29
N LYS A 250 -4.70 -35.37 21.78
CA LYS A 250 -5.26 -34.80 23.02
C LYS A 250 -6.77 -34.53 22.94
N LEU A 251 -7.29 -34.20 21.76
CA LEU A 251 -8.71 -33.90 21.56
C LEU A 251 -9.55 -35.16 21.42
N PHE A 252 -9.02 -36.18 20.73
CA PHE A 252 -9.83 -37.29 20.26
C PHE A 252 -9.45 -38.65 20.83
N VAL A 253 -8.23 -38.87 21.31
CA VAL A 253 -7.81 -40.16 21.88
C VAL A 253 -8.16 -40.20 23.37
N LYS A 254 -9.01 -41.16 23.77
CA LYS A 254 -9.63 -41.23 25.10
C LYS A 254 -9.04 -42.32 26.00
N GLY A 255 -8.22 -43.22 25.47
CA GLY A 255 -7.77 -44.39 26.21
C GLY A 255 -6.55 -45.09 25.60
N TYR A 256 -6.31 -46.31 26.10
CA TYR A 256 -5.20 -47.17 25.71
C TYR A 256 -5.73 -48.58 25.38
N ASN A 257 -6.36 -48.73 24.21
CA ASN A 257 -6.90 -49.98 23.69
C ASN A 257 -6.76 -50.05 22.16
N GLN A 258 -7.20 -51.15 21.54
CA GLN A 258 -7.07 -51.32 20.09
C GLN A 258 -7.83 -50.25 19.29
N ALA A 259 -9.00 -49.81 19.76
CA ALA A 259 -9.80 -48.79 19.10
C ALA A 259 -9.14 -47.40 19.19
N SER A 260 -8.57 -47.05 20.34
CA SER A 260 -7.85 -45.79 20.53
C SER A 260 -6.60 -45.69 19.65
N GLU A 261 -5.91 -46.81 19.39
CA GLU A 261 -4.80 -46.86 18.43
C GLU A 261 -5.28 -46.60 16.99
N GLN A 262 -6.44 -47.12 16.58
CA GLN A 262 -7.03 -46.78 15.27
C GLN A 262 -7.38 -45.29 15.15
N VAL A 263 -7.94 -44.70 16.23
CA VAL A 263 -8.22 -43.26 16.29
C VAL A 263 -6.93 -42.45 16.22
N LYS A 264 -5.85 -42.90 16.85
CA LYS A 264 -4.52 -42.27 16.79
C LYS A 264 -3.93 -42.30 15.38
N MET A 265 -4.06 -43.42 14.68
CA MET A 265 -3.66 -43.54 13.26
C MET A 265 -4.49 -42.60 12.38
N ALA A 266 -5.81 -42.53 12.61
CA ALA A 266 -6.70 -41.60 11.90
C ALA A 266 -6.34 -40.13 12.19
N ALA A 267 -5.97 -39.78 13.42
CA ALA A 267 -5.52 -38.44 13.78
C ALA A 267 -4.23 -38.06 13.05
N THR A 268 -3.26 -38.96 12.98
CA THR A 268 -2.01 -38.74 12.24
C THR A 268 -2.27 -38.50 10.75
N ASP A 269 -3.11 -39.34 10.14
CA ASP A 269 -3.49 -39.18 8.72
C ASP A 269 -4.31 -37.89 8.50
N CYS A 270 -5.26 -37.58 9.39
CA CYS A 270 -6.04 -36.34 9.37
C CYS A 270 -5.12 -35.11 9.35
N TYR A 271 -4.14 -35.05 10.25
CA TYR A 271 -3.18 -33.96 10.28
C TYR A 271 -2.42 -33.85 8.96
N LYS A 272 -1.77 -34.93 8.52
CA LYS A 272 -0.87 -34.90 7.35
C LYS A 272 -1.59 -34.61 6.05
N ARG A 273 -2.74 -35.24 5.84
CA ARG A 273 -3.44 -35.26 4.55
C ARG A 273 -4.47 -34.14 4.41
N LEU A 274 -5.13 -33.74 5.50
CA LEU A 274 -6.28 -32.84 5.46
C LEU A 274 -6.00 -31.50 6.15
N LEU A 275 -5.67 -31.52 7.44
CA LEU A 275 -5.54 -30.30 8.23
C LEU A 275 -4.28 -29.50 7.87
N LYS A 276 -3.09 -30.13 7.81
CA LYS A 276 -1.84 -29.42 7.51
C LYS A 276 -1.89 -28.65 6.18
N PRO A 277 -2.25 -29.26 5.03
CA PRO A 277 -2.30 -28.53 3.76
C PRO A 277 -3.32 -27.39 3.76
N SER A 278 -4.48 -27.60 4.41
CA SER A 278 -5.52 -26.58 4.50
C SER A 278 -5.11 -25.42 5.41
N MET A 279 -4.50 -25.70 6.57
CA MET A 279 -4.06 -24.68 7.53
C MET A 279 -2.84 -23.93 7.01
N GLU A 280 -1.93 -24.61 6.30
CA GLU A 280 -0.82 -23.98 5.60
C GLU A 280 -1.32 -23.02 4.50
N THR A 281 -2.33 -23.43 3.73
CA THR A 281 -2.96 -22.55 2.74
C THR A 281 -3.58 -21.33 3.40
N GLU A 282 -4.27 -21.52 4.52
CA GLU A 282 -4.91 -20.43 5.26
C GLU A 282 -3.88 -19.45 5.84
N ILE A 283 -2.84 -19.93 6.54
CA ILE A 283 -1.78 -19.07 7.08
C ILE A 283 -1.01 -18.38 5.96
N ARG A 284 -0.85 -19.02 4.79
CA ARG A 284 -0.29 -18.37 3.60
C ARG A 284 -1.17 -17.23 3.13
N ILE A 285 -2.48 -17.40 3.03
CA ILE A 285 -3.36 -16.29 2.60
C ILE A 285 -3.31 -15.16 3.64
N ASN A 286 -3.51 -15.48 4.91
CA ASN A 286 -3.59 -14.48 5.99
C ASN A 286 -2.28 -13.70 6.17
N SER A 287 -1.13 -14.39 6.13
CA SER A 287 0.18 -13.73 6.24
C SER A 287 0.47 -12.83 5.04
N LYS A 288 0.03 -13.22 3.83
CA LYS A 288 0.14 -12.39 2.63
C LYS A 288 -0.71 -11.14 2.73
N THR A 289 -1.97 -11.27 3.12
CA THR A 289 -2.90 -10.15 3.28
C THR A 289 -2.32 -9.12 4.27
N LYS A 290 -1.85 -9.57 5.43
CA LYS A 290 -1.19 -8.69 6.42
C LYS A 290 0.07 -8.01 5.88
N ALA A 291 0.89 -8.74 5.12
CA ALA A 291 2.09 -8.16 4.52
C ALA A 291 1.75 -7.13 3.43
N ASP A 292 0.71 -7.38 2.64
CA ASP A 292 0.22 -6.46 1.61
C ASP A 292 -0.33 -5.19 2.22
N GLU A 293 -1.21 -5.29 3.22
CA GLU A 293 -1.76 -4.14 3.94
C GLU A 293 -0.64 -3.24 4.49
N GLU A 294 0.37 -3.84 5.12
CA GLU A 294 1.51 -3.11 5.66
C GLU A 294 2.35 -2.44 4.56
N ALA A 295 2.64 -3.15 3.47
CA ALA A 295 3.43 -2.62 2.36
C ALA A 295 2.68 -1.52 1.61
N ILE A 296 1.39 -1.72 1.33
CA ILE A 296 0.52 -0.74 0.68
C ILE A 296 0.42 0.53 1.52
N ARG A 297 0.34 0.43 2.86
CA ARG A 297 0.36 1.61 3.74
C ARG A 297 1.64 2.43 3.55
N VAL A 298 2.80 1.78 3.53
CA VAL A 298 4.09 2.44 3.27
C VAL A 298 4.11 3.09 1.88
N PHE A 299 3.59 2.41 0.85
CA PHE A 299 3.50 2.95 -0.51
C PHE A 299 2.58 4.16 -0.60
N ALA A 300 1.45 4.13 0.11
CA ALA A 300 0.50 5.24 0.23
C ALA A 300 1.15 6.47 0.88
N ASP A 301 1.91 6.28 1.96
CA ASP A 301 2.64 7.36 2.63
C ASP A 301 3.74 7.96 1.73
N ASN A 302 4.50 7.11 1.04
CA ASN A 302 5.51 7.56 0.07
C ASN A 302 4.88 8.35 -1.08
N LEU A 303 3.74 7.89 -1.62
CA LEU A 303 3.01 8.61 -2.67
C LEU A 303 2.53 9.97 -2.16
N ARG A 304 1.96 10.03 -0.95
CA ARG A 304 1.48 11.29 -0.35
C ARG A 304 2.61 12.32 -0.28
N GLN A 305 3.80 11.91 0.15
CA GLN A 305 4.96 12.79 0.23
C GLN A 305 5.44 13.27 -1.14
N LEU A 306 5.40 12.39 -2.17
CA LEU A 306 5.72 12.79 -3.55
C LEU A 306 4.71 13.80 -4.12
N LEU A 307 3.41 13.58 -3.88
CA LEU A 307 2.35 14.46 -4.38
C LEU A 307 2.34 15.83 -3.68
N LEU A 308 2.71 15.87 -2.40
CA LEU A 308 2.78 17.10 -1.60
C LEU A 308 4.17 17.75 -1.62
N ALA A 309 5.06 17.30 -2.50
CA ALA A 309 6.36 17.92 -2.70
C ALA A 309 6.20 19.39 -3.13
N ALA A 310 7.13 20.23 -2.67
CA ALA A 310 7.11 21.67 -2.90
C ALA A 310 7.15 22.00 -4.41
N PRO A 311 6.17 22.76 -4.93
CA PRO A 311 6.18 23.20 -6.33
C PRO A 311 7.17 24.37 -6.53
N LEU A 312 7.88 24.40 -7.66
CA LEU A 312 8.66 25.58 -8.05
C LEU A 312 7.76 26.77 -8.43
N GLY A 313 6.55 26.47 -8.94
CA GLY A 313 5.58 27.47 -9.36
C GLY A 313 5.72 27.90 -10.82
N GLN A 314 5.15 29.07 -11.12
CA GLN A 314 4.96 29.58 -12.49
C GLN A 314 6.24 30.24 -13.02
N MET A 315 7.16 29.43 -13.54
CA MET A 315 8.43 29.86 -14.12
C MET A 315 8.59 29.35 -15.56
N ASN A 316 9.38 30.05 -16.38
CA ASN A 316 9.81 29.50 -17.66
C ASN A 316 10.86 28.40 -17.41
N VAL A 317 10.56 27.16 -17.82
CA VAL A 317 11.39 25.98 -17.54
C VAL A 317 11.94 25.40 -18.83
N LEU A 318 13.26 25.17 -18.89
CA LEU A 318 13.86 24.29 -19.87
C LEU A 318 14.03 22.91 -19.25
N ALA A 319 13.49 21.86 -19.86
CA ALA A 319 13.61 20.51 -19.35
C ALA A 319 14.47 19.64 -20.27
N LEU A 320 15.34 18.84 -19.64
CA LEU A 320 16.25 17.90 -20.26
C LEU A 320 15.88 16.49 -19.82
N ASP A 321 15.56 15.63 -20.79
CA ASP A 321 15.47 14.18 -20.61
C ASP A 321 16.79 13.56 -21.07
N PRO A 322 17.68 13.17 -20.14
CA PRO A 322 19.05 12.78 -20.48
C PRO A 322 19.14 11.43 -21.22
N GLY A 323 20.15 11.32 -22.07
CA GLY A 323 20.44 10.07 -22.76
C GLY A 323 21.83 10.07 -23.38
N PHE A 324 22.42 8.87 -23.48
CA PHE A 324 23.68 8.65 -24.20
C PHE A 324 23.43 8.53 -25.71
N ARG A 325 23.08 7.33 -26.17
CA ARG A 325 22.95 7.00 -27.60
C ARG A 325 21.92 7.87 -28.34
N THR A 326 20.79 8.16 -27.70
CA THR A 326 19.66 8.92 -28.29
C THR A 326 19.82 10.43 -28.12
N GLY A 327 20.89 10.91 -27.47
CA GLY A 327 21.03 12.30 -27.05
C GLY A 327 20.11 12.65 -25.87
N CYS A 328 20.18 13.91 -25.45
CA CYS A 328 19.28 14.48 -24.45
C CYS A 328 18.16 15.24 -25.16
N LYS A 329 16.90 14.92 -24.85
CA LYS A 329 15.78 15.67 -25.39
C LYS A 329 15.63 16.99 -24.64
N VAL A 330 15.44 18.08 -25.37
CA VAL A 330 15.27 19.43 -24.84
C VAL A 330 13.85 19.89 -25.10
N VAL A 331 13.19 20.42 -24.09
CA VAL A 331 11.93 21.16 -24.25
C VAL A 331 11.97 22.47 -23.48
N VAL A 332 11.25 23.46 -23.97
CA VAL A 332 11.05 24.74 -23.26
C VAL A 332 9.56 24.92 -22.98
N LEU A 333 9.24 25.19 -21.72
CA LEU A 333 7.90 25.42 -21.21
C LEU A 333 7.76 26.88 -20.77
N ASP A 334 6.60 27.48 -21.03
CA ASP A 334 6.25 28.77 -20.43
C ASP A 334 5.84 28.66 -18.97
N LYS A 335 5.53 29.80 -18.34
CA LYS A 335 5.05 29.90 -16.95
C LYS A 335 3.78 29.10 -16.65
N GLN A 336 3.04 28.69 -17.68
CA GLN A 336 1.82 27.88 -17.57
C GLN A 336 2.09 26.40 -17.91
N GLY A 337 3.32 26.03 -18.24
CA GLY A 337 3.70 24.67 -18.61
C GLY A 337 3.35 24.31 -20.06
N LYS A 338 3.05 25.29 -20.92
CA LYS A 338 2.81 25.05 -22.35
C LYS A 338 4.15 24.83 -23.05
N LEU A 339 4.20 23.81 -23.91
CA LEU A 339 5.35 23.54 -24.77
C LEU A 339 5.54 24.68 -25.80
N LEU A 340 6.69 25.35 -25.73
CA LEU A 340 7.07 26.44 -26.65
C LEU A 340 8.07 25.98 -27.72
N HIS A 341 8.94 25.03 -27.36
CA HIS A 341 10.02 24.56 -28.21
C HIS A 341 10.44 23.15 -27.81
N ASN A 342 10.88 22.35 -28.79
CA ASN A 342 11.55 21.08 -28.54
C ASN A 342 12.71 20.90 -29.53
N ASP A 343 13.79 20.28 -29.06
CA ASP A 343 14.98 19.94 -29.85
C ASP A 343 15.70 18.74 -29.21
N ALA A 344 16.80 18.26 -29.79
CA ALA A 344 17.67 17.24 -29.20
C ALA A 344 19.14 17.68 -29.26
N ILE A 345 19.83 17.54 -28.13
CA ILE A 345 21.27 17.80 -28.03
C ILE A 345 22.05 16.51 -27.80
N TYR A 346 23.34 16.53 -28.09
CA TYR A 346 24.19 15.34 -27.95
C TYR A 346 25.48 15.68 -27.18
N PRO A 347 25.39 16.15 -25.92
CA PRO A 347 26.56 16.57 -25.16
C PRO A 347 27.43 15.39 -24.69
N ASN A 348 26.82 14.22 -24.55
CA ASN A 348 27.43 13.03 -23.93
C ASN A 348 27.97 12.05 -24.98
N GLU A 349 28.60 10.96 -24.52
CA GLU A 349 29.01 9.86 -25.40
C GLU A 349 27.80 9.18 -26.06
N PRO A 350 27.93 8.69 -27.30
CA PRO A 350 29.16 8.63 -28.12
C PRO A 350 29.47 9.89 -28.95
N GLN A 351 28.54 10.84 -29.12
CA GLN A 351 28.72 11.94 -30.08
C GLN A 351 29.54 13.12 -29.55
N ARG A 352 29.47 13.42 -28.25
CA ARG A 352 30.23 14.48 -27.56
C ARG A 352 30.20 15.86 -28.25
N LYS A 353 29.06 16.27 -28.80
CA LYS A 353 28.84 17.57 -29.45
C LYS A 353 28.64 18.70 -28.41
N VAL A 354 29.60 18.86 -27.51
CA VAL A 354 29.50 19.75 -26.34
C VAL A 354 29.31 21.21 -26.74
N ALA A 355 30.11 21.73 -27.68
CA ALA A 355 30.05 23.14 -28.08
C ALA A 355 28.73 23.51 -28.79
N GLU A 356 28.27 22.66 -29.73
CA GLU A 356 27.00 22.83 -30.45
C GLU A 356 25.82 22.79 -29.47
N SER A 357 25.80 21.77 -28.59
CA SER A 357 24.77 21.61 -27.56
C SER A 357 24.74 22.81 -26.61
N GLY A 358 25.92 23.31 -26.21
CA GLY A 358 26.05 24.43 -25.28
C GLY A 358 25.59 25.75 -25.87
N ALA A 359 25.88 25.99 -27.15
CA ALA A 359 25.39 27.15 -27.87
C ALA A 359 23.85 27.16 -27.97
N LEU A 360 23.24 26.00 -28.26
CA LEU A 360 21.80 25.86 -28.32
C LEU A 360 21.13 26.14 -26.97
N ILE A 361 21.62 25.54 -25.88
CA ILE A 361 21.06 25.76 -24.53
C ILE A 361 21.12 27.24 -24.14
N LYS A 362 22.27 27.91 -24.37
CA LYS A 362 22.40 29.35 -24.10
C LYS A 362 21.39 30.17 -24.90
N TYR A 363 21.27 29.90 -26.20
CA TYR A 363 20.32 30.57 -27.08
C TYR A 363 18.87 30.40 -26.59
N LEU A 364 18.48 29.17 -26.20
CA LEU A 364 17.13 28.90 -25.69
C LEU A 364 16.87 29.60 -24.36
N CYS A 365 17.86 29.60 -23.45
CA CYS A 365 17.75 30.30 -22.17
C CYS A 365 17.51 31.80 -22.37
N GLU A 366 18.25 32.45 -23.27
CA GLU A 366 18.08 33.87 -23.58
C GLU A 366 16.76 34.14 -24.31
N LYS A 367 16.44 33.38 -25.35
CA LYS A 367 15.25 33.58 -26.18
C LYS A 367 13.94 33.49 -25.40
N TYR A 368 13.87 32.52 -24.49
CA TYR A 368 12.64 32.22 -23.75
C TYR A 368 12.67 32.75 -22.31
N ASN A 369 13.72 33.49 -21.91
CA ASN A 369 13.92 33.96 -20.54
C ASN A 369 13.73 32.82 -19.53
N VAL A 370 14.50 31.75 -19.70
CA VAL A 370 14.43 30.56 -18.84
C VAL A 370 14.88 30.94 -17.43
N GLU A 371 14.09 30.54 -16.43
CA GLU A 371 14.33 30.81 -15.01
C GLU A 371 14.83 29.54 -14.29
N ALA A 372 14.49 28.35 -14.80
CA ALA A 372 14.97 27.08 -14.27
C ALA A 372 15.22 26.03 -15.36
N ILE A 373 16.19 25.14 -15.11
CA ILE A 373 16.51 23.97 -15.91
C ILE A 373 16.21 22.72 -15.08
N ALA A 374 15.26 21.93 -15.56
CA ALA A 374 14.92 20.61 -15.02
C ALA A 374 15.71 19.52 -15.73
N ILE A 375 16.37 18.63 -14.99
CA ILE A 375 17.13 17.50 -15.56
C ILE A 375 16.56 16.21 -14.97
N GLY A 376 16.09 15.29 -15.81
CA GLY A 376 15.65 13.97 -15.37
C GLY A 376 16.78 13.20 -14.68
N ASN A 377 16.48 12.48 -13.60
CA ASN A 377 17.47 11.73 -12.82
C ASN A 377 17.78 10.32 -13.37
N GLY A 378 17.45 10.07 -14.63
CA GLY A 378 17.71 8.81 -15.31
C GLY A 378 19.14 8.58 -15.78
N THR A 379 19.23 7.85 -16.88
CA THR A 379 20.50 7.49 -17.52
C THR A 379 21.17 8.74 -18.13
N ALA A 380 22.50 8.89 -17.96
CA ALA A 380 23.27 10.04 -18.44
C ALA A 380 22.94 11.38 -17.75
N SER A 381 22.18 11.36 -16.66
CA SER A 381 21.72 12.56 -15.97
C SER A 381 22.86 13.36 -15.35
N ARG A 382 23.91 12.69 -14.86
CA ARG A 382 25.09 13.33 -14.24
C ARG A 382 25.97 14.04 -15.24
N GLU A 383 26.23 13.40 -16.37
CA GLU A 383 26.99 13.98 -17.47
C GLU A 383 26.26 15.21 -18.01
N THR A 384 24.93 15.13 -18.09
CA THR A 384 24.07 16.23 -18.53
C THR A 384 24.05 17.38 -17.51
N GLU A 385 23.93 17.08 -16.22
CA GLU A 385 24.02 18.08 -15.15
C GLU A 385 25.36 18.80 -15.16
N SER A 386 26.47 18.04 -15.19
CA SER A 386 27.82 18.59 -15.25
C SER A 386 28.02 19.44 -16.51
N PHE A 387 27.54 18.97 -17.66
CA PHE A 387 27.55 19.71 -18.91
C PHE A 387 26.85 21.07 -18.76
N VAL A 388 25.61 21.10 -18.25
CA VAL A 388 24.82 22.32 -18.08
C VAL A 388 25.47 23.28 -17.09
N ARG A 389 25.96 22.79 -15.95
CA ARG A 389 26.63 23.61 -14.93
C ARG A 389 27.90 24.27 -15.46
N ASN A 390 28.62 23.59 -16.35
CA ASN A 390 29.84 24.10 -16.98
C ASN A 390 29.61 25.08 -18.15
N LEU A 391 28.35 25.36 -18.54
CA LEU A 391 28.06 26.32 -19.61
C LEU A 391 28.30 27.79 -19.19
N GLY A 392 28.40 28.08 -17.89
CA GLY A 392 28.52 29.46 -17.40
C GLY A 392 27.24 30.27 -17.59
N LEU A 393 26.09 29.63 -17.34
CA LEU A 393 24.77 30.29 -17.37
C LEU A 393 24.65 31.35 -16.25
N PRO A 394 23.75 32.34 -16.41
CA PRO A 394 23.45 33.30 -15.36
C PRO A 394 23.10 32.62 -14.03
N LYS A 395 23.65 33.11 -12.90
CA LYS A 395 23.48 32.50 -11.57
C LYS A 395 22.04 32.45 -11.05
N ASN A 396 21.14 33.23 -11.64
CA ASN A 396 19.71 33.23 -11.32
C ASN A 396 18.94 32.10 -12.00
N ILE A 397 19.53 31.39 -12.98
CA ILE A 397 18.93 30.20 -13.56
C ILE A 397 19.21 29.01 -12.65
N LEU A 398 18.14 28.46 -12.07
CA LEU A 398 18.24 27.29 -11.20
C LEU A 398 18.49 26.03 -12.05
N VAL A 399 19.46 25.19 -11.68
CA VAL A 399 19.70 23.90 -12.34
C VAL A 399 19.40 22.79 -11.34
N LEU A 400 18.36 22.01 -11.63
CA LEU A 400 17.71 21.12 -10.68
C LEU A 400 17.50 19.74 -11.26
N MET A 401 17.82 18.72 -10.47
CA MET A 401 17.49 17.34 -10.76
C MET A 401 16.03 17.07 -10.41
N VAL A 402 15.35 16.30 -11.25
CA VAL A 402 13.93 15.98 -11.10
C VAL A 402 13.76 14.47 -11.23
N ASN A 403 12.98 13.89 -10.32
CA ASN A 403 12.63 12.48 -10.41
C ASN A 403 11.84 12.22 -11.70
N GLU A 404 12.34 11.37 -12.60
CA GLU A 404 11.68 11.02 -13.86
C GLU A 404 10.81 9.74 -13.76
N SER A 405 10.72 9.13 -12.57
CA SER A 405 9.94 7.90 -12.36
C SER A 405 8.50 8.06 -12.86
N GLY A 406 8.07 7.16 -13.74
CA GLY A 406 6.74 7.23 -14.38
C GLY A 406 6.63 8.20 -15.57
N ALA A 407 7.65 8.99 -15.91
CA ALA A 407 7.62 9.86 -17.10
C ALA A 407 7.52 9.04 -18.40
N SER A 408 8.11 7.85 -18.44
CA SER A 408 7.96 6.89 -19.55
C SER A 408 6.56 6.29 -19.63
N VAL A 409 5.89 6.08 -18.49
CA VAL A 409 4.50 5.63 -18.43
C VAL A 409 3.58 6.72 -18.95
N TYR A 410 3.79 7.96 -18.49
CA TYR A 410 3.08 9.12 -19.00
C TYR A 410 3.25 9.27 -20.51
N SER A 411 4.48 9.29 -21.03
CA SER A 411 4.75 9.59 -22.44
C SER A 411 4.15 8.59 -23.41
N ALA A 412 4.01 7.33 -22.99
CA ALA A 412 3.36 6.27 -23.73
C ALA A 412 1.82 6.22 -23.55
N SER A 413 1.27 6.95 -22.59
CA SER A 413 -0.16 6.95 -22.24
C SER A 413 -1.04 7.64 -23.28
N ASP A 414 -2.34 7.35 -23.23
CA ASP A 414 -3.33 8.05 -24.05
C ASP A 414 -3.49 9.52 -23.63
N VAL A 415 -3.28 9.85 -22.35
CA VAL A 415 -3.29 11.25 -21.87
C VAL A 415 -2.22 12.06 -22.59
N ALA A 416 -0.99 11.56 -22.67
CA ALA A 416 0.09 12.28 -23.35
C ALA A 416 -0.09 12.33 -24.88
N ARG A 417 -0.74 11.32 -25.48
CA ARG A 417 -1.12 11.33 -26.91
C ARG A 417 -2.20 12.37 -27.20
N ASP A 418 -3.18 12.51 -26.31
CA ASP A 418 -4.21 13.53 -26.41
C ASP A 418 -3.63 14.94 -26.27
N GLU A 419 -2.71 15.15 -25.31
CA GLU A 419 -2.07 16.44 -25.10
C GLU A 419 -1.09 16.82 -26.22
N PHE A 420 -0.36 15.84 -26.76
CA PHE A 420 0.71 16.05 -27.74
C PHE A 420 0.64 15.04 -28.89
N PRO A 421 -0.39 15.11 -29.76
CA PRO A 421 -0.58 14.13 -30.83
C PRO A 421 0.55 14.14 -31.85
N ASP A 422 1.09 15.32 -32.15
CA ASP A 422 2.12 15.53 -33.18
C ASP A 422 3.56 15.37 -32.69
N HIS A 423 3.76 15.04 -31.41
CA HIS A 423 5.09 14.89 -30.82
C HIS A 423 5.39 13.44 -30.47
N ASP A 424 6.65 13.05 -30.60
CA ASP A 424 7.09 11.70 -30.28
C ASP A 424 7.18 11.46 -28.75
N VAL A 425 7.32 10.19 -28.37
CA VAL A 425 7.34 9.74 -26.97
C VAL A 425 8.43 10.43 -26.13
N THR A 426 9.59 10.74 -26.70
CA THR A 426 10.71 11.34 -25.96
C THR A 426 10.44 12.81 -25.64
N VAL A 427 9.80 13.55 -26.53
CA VAL A 427 9.36 14.93 -26.24
C VAL A 427 8.34 14.95 -25.11
N ARG A 428 7.37 14.02 -25.13
CA ARG A 428 6.35 13.90 -24.08
C ARG A 428 6.97 13.61 -22.71
N GLY A 429 7.99 12.76 -22.66
CA GLY A 429 8.76 12.49 -21.44
C GLY A 429 9.43 13.74 -20.88
N ALA A 430 10.16 14.47 -21.72
CA ALA A 430 10.82 15.73 -21.35
C ALA A 430 9.84 16.81 -20.87
N VAL A 431 8.65 16.91 -21.49
CA VAL A 431 7.58 17.81 -21.02
C VAL A 431 7.16 17.45 -19.59
N SER A 432 7.00 16.16 -19.28
CA SER A 432 6.60 15.71 -17.96
C SER A 432 7.64 16.05 -16.89
N ILE A 433 8.93 15.91 -17.20
CA ILE A 433 10.03 16.31 -16.31
C ILE A 433 9.93 17.80 -15.97
N GLY A 434 9.73 18.66 -16.96
CA GLY A 434 9.61 20.10 -16.74
C GLY A 434 8.39 20.47 -15.90
N ARG A 435 7.21 19.90 -16.22
CA ARG A 435 5.97 20.18 -15.50
C ARG A 435 5.96 19.66 -14.07
N ARG A 436 6.64 18.53 -13.82
CA ARG A 436 6.79 17.97 -12.47
C ARG A 436 7.60 18.88 -11.56
N LEU A 437 8.61 19.58 -12.09
CA LEU A 437 9.32 20.61 -11.32
C LEU A 437 8.40 21.80 -11.00
N MET A 438 7.58 22.22 -11.96
CA MET A 438 6.65 23.34 -11.78
C MET A 438 5.59 23.04 -10.72
N ASP A 439 4.92 21.89 -10.83
CA ASP A 439 3.93 21.41 -9.87
C ASP A 439 3.86 19.86 -9.89
N PRO A 440 4.46 19.17 -8.89
CA PRO A 440 4.47 17.71 -8.82
C PRO A 440 3.06 17.11 -8.81
N LEU A 441 2.13 17.70 -8.05
CA LEU A 441 0.76 17.19 -7.92
C LEU A 441 0.07 17.22 -9.28
N ALA A 442 0.07 18.38 -9.95
CA ALA A 442 -0.66 18.57 -11.20
C ALA A 442 -0.16 17.66 -12.35
N GLU A 443 1.10 17.26 -12.32
CA GLU A 443 1.68 16.38 -13.34
C GLU A 443 1.59 14.90 -12.96
N LEU A 444 1.80 14.53 -11.69
CA LEU A 444 1.76 13.13 -11.25
C LEU A 444 0.35 12.52 -11.31
N VAL A 445 -0.71 13.31 -11.10
CA VAL A 445 -2.11 12.83 -11.23
C VAL A 445 -2.48 12.37 -12.65
N LYS A 446 -1.66 12.67 -13.66
CA LYS A 446 -1.87 12.21 -15.04
C LYS A 446 -1.40 10.77 -15.27
N ILE A 447 -0.72 10.19 -14.29
CA ILE A 447 -0.18 8.83 -14.33
C ILE A 447 -1.08 7.97 -13.45
N ASP A 448 -1.35 6.73 -13.89
CA ASP A 448 -1.98 5.74 -13.01
C ASP A 448 -1.14 5.61 -11.73
N PRO A 449 -1.69 5.89 -10.53
CA PRO A 449 -0.90 5.98 -9.30
C PRO A 449 -0.08 4.72 -9.00
N LYS A 450 -0.58 3.53 -9.38
CA LYS A 450 0.14 2.26 -9.20
C LYS A 450 1.35 2.10 -10.14
N SER A 451 1.50 2.98 -11.12
CA SER A 451 2.64 3.02 -12.04
C SER A 451 3.69 4.04 -11.61
N ILE A 452 3.39 4.83 -10.58
CA ILE A 452 4.38 5.65 -9.89
C ILE A 452 5.18 4.71 -8.98
N GLY A 453 6.51 4.71 -9.12
CA GLY A 453 7.38 3.88 -8.31
C GLY A 453 7.42 4.37 -6.87
N VAL A 454 6.62 3.76 -5.99
CA VAL A 454 6.42 4.19 -4.60
C VAL A 454 6.99 3.20 -3.58
N GLY A 455 7.52 2.06 -4.04
CA GLY A 455 8.17 1.10 -3.15
C GLY A 455 8.73 -0.15 -3.83
N GLN A 456 9.62 -0.83 -3.10
CA GLN A 456 10.06 -2.17 -3.48
C GLN A 456 8.90 -3.15 -3.37
N TYR A 457 8.85 -4.16 -4.25
CA TYR A 457 7.81 -5.20 -4.27
C TYR A 457 6.38 -4.69 -4.53
N GLN A 458 6.22 -3.47 -5.06
CA GLN A 458 4.93 -2.90 -5.43
C GLN A 458 4.14 -3.77 -6.44
N HIS A 459 4.82 -4.56 -7.27
CA HIS A 459 4.18 -5.51 -8.20
C HIS A 459 3.84 -6.87 -7.56
N ASP A 460 4.27 -7.11 -6.33
CA ASP A 460 4.11 -8.38 -5.62
C ASP A 460 2.95 -8.34 -4.59
N VAL A 461 2.43 -7.14 -4.26
CA VAL A 461 1.24 -6.95 -3.42
C VAL A 461 -0.07 -7.12 -4.22
N ASP A 462 -1.21 -7.23 -3.53
CA ASP A 462 -2.53 -7.19 -4.18
C ASP A 462 -2.72 -5.89 -4.98
N GLN A 463 -2.88 -6.02 -6.29
CA GLN A 463 -2.90 -4.88 -7.21
C GLN A 463 -4.21 -4.07 -7.14
N ASN A 464 -5.32 -4.68 -6.69
CA ASN A 464 -6.59 -3.99 -6.55
C ASN A 464 -6.60 -3.15 -5.27
N ALA A 465 -6.15 -3.74 -4.16
CA ALA A 465 -5.98 -3.04 -2.89
C ALA A 465 -4.96 -1.90 -3.03
N LEU A 466 -3.83 -2.15 -3.72
CA LEU A 466 -2.84 -1.12 -4.02
C LEU A 466 -3.48 0.05 -4.79
N LYS A 467 -4.16 -0.25 -5.91
CA LYS A 467 -4.78 0.79 -6.73
C LYS A 467 -5.77 1.63 -5.92
N HIS A 468 -6.67 0.97 -5.20
CA HIS A 468 -7.67 1.64 -4.37
C HIS A 468 -7.03 2.58 -3.33
N SER A 469 -6.02 2.09 -2.60
CA SER A 469 -5.31 2.87 -1.60
C SER A 469 -4.56 4.07 -2.19
N LEU A 470 -3.89 3.90 -3.34
CA LEU A 470 -3.17 4.99 -3.98
C LEU A 470 -4.14 6.03 -4.60
N ASP A 471 -5.27 5.61 -5.15
CA ASP A 471 -6.32 6.52 -5.63
C ASP A 471 -6.92 7.36 -4.47
N ASP A 472 -7.15 6.76 -3.29
CA ASP A 472 -7.58 7.47 -2.08
C ASP A 472 -6.52 8.53 -1.65
N VAL A 473 -5.23 8.19 -1.72
CA VAL A 473 -4.15 9.14 -1.42
C VAL A 473 -4.13 10.30 -2.39
N VAL A 474 -4.27 10.05 -3.69
CA VAL A 474 -4.33 11.12 -4.70
C VAL A 474 -5.53 12.02 -4.44
N MET A 475 -6.71 11.44 -4.20
CA MET A 475 -7.91 12.19 -3.87
C MET A 475 -7.70 13.06 -2.62
N SER A 476 -7.16 12.50 -1.54
CA SER A 476 -6.84 13.23 -0.31
C SER A 476 -5.88 14.40 -0.59
N CYS A 477 -4.78 14.16 -1.33
CA CYS A 477 -3.81 15.21 -1.66
C CYS A 477 -4.43 16.35 -2.48
N VAL A 478 -5.15 16.01 -3.56
CA VAL A 478 -5.81 16.97 -4.45
C VAL A 478 -6.81 17.84 -3.70
N ASN A 479 -7.65 17.23 -2.86
CA ASN A 479 -8.68 17.98 -2.11
C ASN A 479 -8.08 18.76 -0.92
N SER A 480 -6.97 18.29 -0.33
CA SER A 480 -6.25 19.06 0.69
C SER A 480 -5.65 20.34 0.10
N VAL A 481 -5.00 20.23 -1.06
CA VAL A 481 -4.35 21.35 -1.76
C VAL A 481 -5.40 22.26 -2.39
N GLY A 482 -6.50 21.74 -2.92
CA GLY A 482 -7.50 22.47 -3.69
C GLY A 482 -7.08 22.70 -5.14
N VAL A 483 -8.06 22.94 -6.02
CA VAL A 483 -7.84 22.96 -7.47
C VAL A 483 -8.30 24.28 -8.09
N GLU A 484 -7.42 24.96 -8.82
CA GLU A 484 -7.80 26.15 -9.61
C GLU A 484 -8.62 25.74 -10.84
N LEU A 485 -9.92 26.06 -10.80
CA LEU A 485 -10.92 25.61 -11.76
C LEU A 485 -10.60 26.04 -13.21
N ASN A 486 -10.07 27.26 -13.37
CA ASN A 486 -9.84 27.83 -14.69
C ASN A 486 -8.56 27.34 -15.39
N THR A 487 -7.65 26.69 -14.67
CA THR A 487 -6.39 26.21 -15.25
C THR A 487 -6.17 24.70 -15.11
N ALA A 488 -6.91 24.03 -14.23
CA ALA A 488 -6.75 22.60 -14.00
C ALA A 488 -7.00 21.75 -15.26
N SER A 489 -6.27 20.64 -15.35
CA SER A 489 -6.46 19.59 -16.36
C SER A 489 -7.68 18.72 -16.05
N LYS A 490 -8.11 17.90 -17.02
CA LYS A 490 -9.20 16.94 -16.81
C LYS A 490 -8.82 15.88 -15.76
N GLU A 491 -7.56 15.48 -15.71
CA GLU A 491 -7.02 14.49 -14.78
C GLU A 491 -7.07 15.01 -13.34
N LEU A 492 -6.59 16.23 -13.10
CA LEU A 492 -6.59 16.83 -11.77
C LEU A 492 -8.02 17.02 -11.26
N LEU A 493 -8.93 17.49 -12.12
CA LEU A 493 -10.35 17.65 -11.79
C LEU A 493 -11.03 16.30 -11.48
N SER A 494 -10.61 15.19 -12.08
CA SER A 494 -11.24 13.89 -11.84
C SER A 494 -11.06 13.37 -10.40
N TYR A 495 -10.02 13.84 -9.71
CA TYR A 495 -9.75 13.53 -8.31
C TYR A 495 -10.38 14.52 -7.32
N VAL A 496 -11.05 15.57 -7.80
CA VAL A 496 -11.83 16.44 -6.92
C VAL A 496 -13.08 15.70 -6.46
N SER A 497 -13.35 15.80 -5.16
CA SER A 497 -14.52 15.23 -4.50
C SER A 497 -15.80 15.46 -5.32
N GLY A 498 -16.51 14.38 -5.66
CA GLY A 498 -17.80 14.44 -6.35
C GLY A 498 -17.77 14.64 -7.87
N LEU A 499 -16.60 14.81 -8.51
CA LEU A 499 -16.52 15.03 -9.96
C LEU A 499 -16.31 13.74 -10.77
N GLY A 500 -15.22 13.03 -10.51
CA GLY A 500 -14.80 11.89 -11.34
C GLY A 500 -14.49 12.27 -12.81
N PRO A 501 -14.12 11.29 -13.65
CA PRO A 501 -13.60 11.55 -14.99
C PRO A 501 -14.60 12.24 -15.94
N GLN A 502 -15.89 11.89 -15.81
CA GLN A 502 -16.91 12.38 -16.73
C GLN A 502 -17.25 13.86 -16.50
N LEU A 503 -17.44 14.28 -15.23
CA LEU A 503 -17.73 15.68 -14.94
C LEU A 503 -16.50 16.55 -15.14
N ALA A 504 -15.29 16.05 -14.85
CA ALA A 504 -14.05 16.75 -15.16
C ALA A 504 -13.95 17.12 -16.64
N LYS A 505 -14.27 16.18 -17.54
CA LYS A 505 -14.34 16.44 -18.99
C LYS A 505 -15.38 17.51 -19.32
N SER A 506 -16.58 17.42 -18.75
CA SER A 506 -17.66 18.40 -18.98
C SER A 506 -17.31 19.80 -18.50
N ILE A 507 -16.59 19.93 -17.38
CA ILE A 507 -16.11 21.23 -16.86
C ILE A 507 -15.10 21.85 -17.81
N VAL A 508 -14.11 21.07 -18.27
CA VAL A 508 -13.11 21.57 -19.22
C VAL A 508 -13.75 21.97 -20.55
N GLN A 509 -14.70 21.18 -21.04
CA GLN A 509 -15.45 21.52 -22.25
C GLN A 509 -16.23 22.82 -22.08
N PHE A 510 -16.98 22.96 -20.97
CA PHE A 510 -17.73 24.17 -20.67
C PHE A 510 -16.82 25.41 -20.62
N ARG A 511 -15.66 25.30 -19.96
CA ARG A 511 -14.65 26.37 -19.87
C ARG A 511 -14.13 26.78 -21.25
N ASN A 512 -13.89 25.82 -22.14
CA ASN A 512 -13.39 26.08 -23.48
C ASN A 512 -14.45 26.76 -24.37
N GLU A 513 -15.72 26.40 -24.21
CA GLU A 513 -16.84 26.95 -25.00
C GLU A 513 -17.34 28.30 -24.48
N ASN A 514 -17.35 28.52 -23.17
CA ASN A 514 -17.98 29.68 -22.52
C ASN A 514 -16.98 30.67 -21.91
N GLY A 515 -15.68 30.33 -21.94
CA GLY A 515 -14.63 31.09 -21.26
C GLY A 515 -14.49 30.72 -19.77
N PRO A 516 -13.62 31.43 -19.03
CA PRO A 516 -13.33 31.12 -17.63
C PRO A 516 -14.56 31.33 -16.72
N PHE A 517 -14.68 30.48 -15.70
CA PHE A 517 -15.64 30.62 -14.62
C PHE A 517 -15.35 31.88 -13.80
N LYS A 518 -16.39 32.66 -13.50
CA LYS A 518 -16.30 33.92 -12.72
C LYS A 518 -16.69 33.74 -11.25
N ASP A 519 -17.45 32.68 -10.97
CA ASP A 519 -17.95 32.30 -9.67
C ASP A 519 -18.21 30.79 -9.61
N ARG A 520 -18.26 30.22 -8.41
CA ARG A 520 -18.57 28.79 -8.22
C ARG A 520 -19.98 28.46 -8.69
N LYS A 521 -20.95 29.36 -8.50
CA LYS A 521 -22.35 29.15 -8.90
C LYS A 521 -22.50 28.79 -10.38
N SER A 522 -21.59 29.28 -11.24
CA SER A 522 -21.57 28.96 -12.66
C SER A 522 -21.33 27.47 -12.96
N LEU A 523 -20.81 26.68 -12.00
CA LEU A 523 -20.68 25.22 -12.13
C LEU A 523 -22.02 24.51 -12.31
N THR A 524 -23.12 25.04 -11.78
CA THR A 524 -24.46 24.44 -11.94
C THR A 524 -24.97 24.50 -13.38
N LYS A 525 -24.31 25.26 -14.25
CA LYS A 525 -24.59 25.33 -15.69
C LYS A 525 -23.85 24.24 -16.48
N VAL A 526 -22.92 23.52 -15.86
CA VAL A 526 -22.17 22.44 -16.51
C VAL A 526 -23.09 21.23 -16.67
N SER A 527 -23.14 20.69 -17.88
CA SER A 527 -23.96 19.51 -18.19
C SER A 527 -23.64 18.35 -17.25
N ARG A 528 -24.70 17.73 -16.70
CA ARG A 528 -24.65 16.58 -15.77
C ARG A 528 -24.10 16.88 -14.36
N LEU A 529 -23.69 18.12 -14.07
CA LEU A 529 -23.30 18.51 -12.73
C LEU A 529 -24.56 18.87 -11.92
N GLY A 530 -25.06 17.90 -11.16
CA GLY A 530 -26.21 18.06 -10.27
C GLY A 530 -25.87 18.65 -8.91
N ASP A 531 -26.88 18.98 -8.12
CA ASP A 531 -26.74 19.64 -6.81
C ASP A 531 -25.82 18.88 -5.84
N LYS A 532 -25.90 17.54 -5.82
CA LYS A 532 -25.03 16.72 -4.98
C LYS A 532 -23.56 16.82 -5.41
N ALA A 533 -23.29 16.75 -6.71
CA ALA A 533 -21.92 16.90 -7.21
C ALA A 533 -21.37 18.31 -6.95
N PHE A 534 -22.22 19.33 -7.05
CA PHE A 534 -21.87 20.70 -6.68
C PHE A 534 -21.52 20.81 -5.19
N GLU A 535 -22.37 20.27 -4.30
CA GLU A 535 -22.11 20.22 -2.85
C GLU A 535 -20.76 19.54 -2.57
N GLN A 536 -20.53 18.36 -3.15
CA GLN A 536 -19.30 17.61 -2.88
C GLN A 536 -18.03 18.29 -3.40
N ALA A 537 -18.11 19.08 -4.48
CA ALA A 537 -16.94 19.63 -5.17
C ALA A 537 -16.64 21.11 -4.87
N ALA A 538 -17.65 21.93 -4.61
CA ALA A 538 -17.53 23.39 -4.70
C ALA A 538 -16.47 23.96 -3.77
N GLY A 539 -16.39 23.48 -2.52
CA GLY A 539 -15.39 23.96 -1.55
C GLY A 539 -13.94 23.57 -1.89
N PHE A 540 -13.72 22.64 -2.82
CA PHE A 540 -12.38 22.21 -3.26
C PHE A 540 -11.93 22.90 -4.54
N LEU A 541 -12.85 23.51 -5.28
CA LEU A 541 -12.59 24.25 -6.51
C LEU A 541 -12.38 25.73 -6.19
N ARG A 542 -11.27 26.30 -6.62
CA ARG A 542 -10.93 27.72 -6.41
C ARG A 542 -10.94 28.48 -7.72
N ILE A 543 -11.23 29.77 -7.62
CA ILE A 543 -11.24 30.70 -8.74
C ILE A 543 -10.43 31.94 -8.36
N ARG A 544 -9.21 32.06 -8.90
CA ARG A 544 -8.40 33.28 -8.77
C ARG A 544 -9.09 34.47 -9.45
N GLY A 545 -9.18 35.59 -8.74
CA GLY A 545 -9.81 36.81 -9.24
C GLY A 545 -11.34 36.69 -9.42
N ALA A 546 -11.97 35.79 -8.66
CA ALA A 546 -13.42 35.63 -8.66
C ALA A 546 -14.16 36.91 -8.24
N LYS A 547 -15.43 37.04 -8.66
CA LYS A 547 -16.29 38.15 -8.24
C LYS A 547 -16.56 38.13 -6.73
N ASN A 548 -16.72 36.94 -6.15
CA ASN A 548 -16.84 36.75 -4.71
C ASN A 548 -15.47 36.35 -4.14
N PRO A 549 -14.90 37.09 -3.19
CA PRO A 549 -13.58 36.78 -2.61
C PRO A 549 -13.55 35.48 -1.79
N LEU A 550 -14.69 34.85 -1.51
CA LEU A 550 -14.73 33.52 -0.87
C LEU A 550 -14.47 32.38 -1.87
N ASP A 551 -14.66 32.59 -3.17
CA ASP A 551 -14.44 31.55 -4.19
C ASP A 551 -12.95 31.21 -4.41
N GLN A 552 -12.02 32.00 -3.86
CA GLN A 552 -10.58 31.69 -3.78
C GLN A 552 -10.19 30.90 -2.52
N SER A 553 -11.12 30.73 -1.58
CA SER A 553 -10.89 30.12 -0.27
C SER A 553 -11.46 28.69 -0.20
N ALA A 554 -11.16 27.92 0.85
CA ALA A 554 -11.85 26.66 1.14
C ALA A 554 -13.22 26.83 1.84
N VAL A 555 -13.70 28.06 2.08
CA VAL A 555 -15.05 28.28 2.63
C VAL A 555 -16.07 27.72 1.65
N HIS A 556 -16.93 26.82 2.10
CA HIS A 556 -17.95 26.21 1.27
C HIS A 556 -19.08 27.21 0.94
N PRO A 557 -19.67 27.20 -0.27
CA PRO A 557 -20.81 28.08 -0.62
C PRO A 557 -22.01 27.99 0.33
N GLU A 558 -22.21 26.86 1.00
CA GLU A 558 -23.27 26.71 2.01
C GLU A 558 -23.09 27.65 3.20
N SER A 559 -21.86 28.11 3.47
CA SER A 559 -21.50 28.97 4.60
C SER A 559 -21.30 30.44 4.23
N TYR A 560 -21.55 30.85 2.99
CA TYR A 560 -21.30 32.24 2.55
C TYR A 560 -22.12 33.25 3.34
N HIS A 561 -23.39 32.93 3.60
CA HIS A 561 -24.31 33.76 4.37
C HIS A 561 -23.80 34.04 5.80
N ILE A 562 -23.00 33.14 6.37
CA ILE A 562 -22.40 33.29 7.71
C ILE A 562 -21.33 34.37 7.68
N VAL A 563 -20.42 34.29 6.70
CA VAL A 563 -19.35 35.28 6.53
C VAL A 563 -19.92 36.66 6.18
N GLU A 564 -20.96 36.70 5.35
CA GLU A 564 -21.69 37.93 5.03
C GLU A 564 -22.32 38.55 6.29
N SER A 565 -22.86 37.72 7.19
CA SER A 565 -23.41 38.18 8.48
C SER A 565 -22.31 38.72 9.41
N MET A 566 -21.17 38.04 9.49
CA MET A 566 -19.99 38.51 10.25
C MET A 566 -19.51 39.89 9.75
N ALA A 567 -19.47 40.08 8.43
CA ALA A 567 -19.07 41.34 7.83
C ALA A 567 -20.08 42.46 8.13
N ALA A 568 -21.38 42.16 8.03
CA ALA A 568 -22.46 43.09 8.33
C ALA A 568 -22.46 43.54 9.80
N ASP A 569 -22.25 42.63 10.75
CA ASP A 569 -22.20 42.95 12.19
C ASP A 569 -21.03 43.87 12.56
N LEU A 570 -19.93 43.80 11.80
CA LEU A 570 -18.77 44.67 11.96
C LEU A 570 -18.82 45.92 11.06
N GLY A 571 -19.85 46.07 10.23
CA GLY A 571 -20.01 47.20 9.31
C GLY A 571 -18.92 47.27 8.24
N CYS A 572 -18.41 46.13 7.79
CA CYS A 572 -17.33 46.02 6.81
C CYS A 572 -17.71 45.09 5.65
N SER A 573 -16.87 45.01 4.62
CA SER A 573 -17.03 44.05 3.53
C SER A 573 -16.33 42.72 3.84
N VAL A 574 -16.68 41.66 3.11
CA VAL A 574 -15.98 40.37 3.22
C VAL A 574 -14.49 40.49 2.84
N GLN A 575 -14.16 41.39 1.91
CA GLN A 575 -12.77 41.65 1.55
C GLN A 575 -11.99 42.27 2.72
N ASP A 576 -12.61 43.20 3.47
CA ASP A 576 -12.00 43.79 4.66
C ASP A 576 -11.73 42.72 5.74
N LEU A 577 -12.63 41.74 5.89
CA LEU A 577 -12.40 40.60 6.79
C LEU A 577 -11.24 39.71 6.37
N ILE A 578 -10.91 39.62 5.08
CA ILE A 578 -9.76 38.84 4.57
C ILE A 578 -8.47 39.62 4.77
N ASP A 579 -8.49 40.94 4.59
CA ASP A 579 -7.29 41.76 4.64
C ASP A 579 -6.90 42.18 6.08
N ASP A 580 -7.87 42.36 6.99
CA ASP A 580 -7.63 42.91 8.33
C ASP A 580 -7.81 41.88 9.46
N VAL A 581 -6.67 41.50 10.07
CA VAL A 581 -6.64 40.62 11.24
C VAL A 581 -7.34 41.21 12.48
N THR A 582 -7.36 42.54 12.60
CA THR A 582 -7.99 43.23 13.73
C THR A 582 -9.52 43.14 13.67
N LEU A 583 -10.10 43.12 12.47
CA LEU A 583 -11.53 42.88 12.28
C LEU A 583 -11.88 41.43 12.61
N ARG A 584 -11.10 40.46 12.10
CA ARG A 584 -11.31 39.03 12.41
C ARG A 584 -11.28 38.75 13.91
N ASN A 585 -10.35 39.35 14.65
CA ASN A 585 -10.21 39.16 16.09
C ASN A 585 -11.38 39.75 16.92
N LYS A 586 -12.24 40.61 16.32
CA LYS A 586 -13.44 41.15 16.98
C LYS A 586 -14.65 40.23 16.86
N ILE A 587 -14.59 39.20 16.02
CA ILE A 587 -15.69 38.28 15.76
C ILE A 587 -15.85 37.34 16.97
N ASP A 588 -17.03 37.37 17.59
CA ASP A 588 -17.42 36.38 18.60
C ASP A 588 -18.14 35.21 17.93
N LEU A 589 -17.43 34.10 17.73
CA LEU A 589 -17.94 32.92 17.03
C LEU A 589 -19.22 32.36 17.65
N LYS A 590 -19.43 32.52 18.97
CA LYS A 590 -20.61 31.97 19.66
C LYS A 590 -21.92 32.54 19.14
N LYS A 591 -21.90 33.75 18.55
CA LYS A 591 -23.08 34.39 17.97
C LYS A 591 -23.58 33.73 16.69
N TYR A 592 -22.71 32.98 16.01
CA TYR A 592 -23.00 32.36 14.71
C TYR A 592 -23.23 30.85 14.81
N VAL A 593 -23.28 30.30 16.03
CA VAL A 593 -23.60 28.89 16.26
C VAL A 593 -25.08 28.66 16.03
N THR A 594 -25.41 27.65 15.22
CA THR A 594 -26.79 27.21 14.93
C THR A 594 -26.93 25.71 15.21
N ASP A 595 -28.12 25.15 14.98
CA ASP A 595 -28.35 23.70 15.11
C ASP A 595 -27.51 22.88 14.11
N THR A 596 -27.12 23.47 12.99
CA THR A 596 -26.38 22.81 11.91
C THR A 596 -24.92 23.25 11.82
N VAL A 597 -24.58 24.43 12.33
CA VAL A 597 -23.22 25.01 12.25
C VAL A 597 -22.64 25.20 13.65
N GLY A 598 -21.54 24.50 13.93
CA GLY A 598 -20.85 24.53 15.20
C GLY A 598 -19.56 25.33 15.19
N LEU A 599 -18.87 25.33 16.33
CA LEU A 599 -17.55 25.96 16.47
C LEU A 599 -16.48 25.38 15.52
N PRO A 600 -16.43 24.08 15.19
CA PRO A 600 -15.45 23.55 14.23
C PRO A 600 -15.53 24.26 12.88
N THR A 601 -16.71 24.30 12.25
CA THR A 601 -16.91 24.97 10.96
C THR A 601 -16.57 26.46 11.05
N LEU A 602 -17.00 27.14 12.10
CA LEU A 602 -16.74 28.58 12.28
C LEU A 602 -15.25 28.89 12.47
N THR A 603 -14.52 28.01 13.15
CA THR A 603 -13.06 28.15 13.33
C THR A 603 -12.34 27.97 12.00
N ASP A 604 -12.69 26.93 11.23
CA ASP A 604 -12.13 26.71 9.90
C ASP A 604 -12.39 27.90 8.97
N ILE A 605 -13.60 28.49 9.04
CA ILE A 605 -13.93 29.70 8.27
C ILE A 605 -12.99 30.85 8.62
N LEU A 606 -12.76 31.13 9.91
CA LEU A 606 -11.86 32.22 10.31
C LEU A 606 -10.40 31.97 9.90
N ASP A 607 -9.91 30.74 10.08
CA ASP A 607 -8.57 30.35 9.65
C ASP A 607 -8.40 30.56 8.15
N GLU A 608 -9.44 30.24 7.38
CA GLU A 608 -9.43 30.35 5.94
C GLU A 608 -9.60 31.78 5.43
N LEU A 609 -10.35 32.63 6.15
CA LEU A 609 -10.36 34.08 5.89
C LEU A 609 -8.98 34.71 6.16
N ALA A 610 -8.22 34.18 7.12
CA ALA A 610 -6.89 34.67 7.43
C ALA A 610 -5.86 34.35 6.33
N LYS A 611 -6.00 33.20 5.65
CA LYS A 611 -5.12 32.78 4.55
C LYS A 611 -5.91 32.03 3.46
N PRO A 612 -6.70 32.74 2.61
CA PRO A 612 -7.58 32.10 1.64
C PRO A 612 -6.84 31.18 0.67
N GLY A 613 -7.25 29.91 0.63
CA GLY A 613 -6.71 28.95 -0.33
C GLY A 613 -5.25 28.63 -0.09
N ARG A 614 -4.80 28.69 1.18
CA ARG A 614 -3.42 28.37 1.57
C ARG A 614 -3.02 27.00 1.03
N ASP A 615 -1.91 26.97 0.30
CA ASP A 615 -1.29 25.71 -0.12
C ASP A 615 -0.66 25.03 1.11
N PRO A 616 -1.01 23.75 1.41
CA PRO A 616 -0.44 23.03 2.55
C PRO A 616 1.01 22.57 2.31
N ARG A 617 1.52 22.66 1.07
CA ARG A 617 2.87 22.20 0.70
C ARG A 617 3.96 23.16 1.18
N GLU A 618 5.17 22.63 1.34
CA GLU A 618 6.35 23.40 1.73
C GLU A 618 6.82 24.36 0.63
N THR A 619 7.68 25.31 1.02
CA THR A 619 8.35 26.20 0.07
C THR A 619 9.52 25.50 -0.60
N PHE A 620 9.67 25.71 -1.92
CA PHE A 620 10.73 25.07 -2.70
C PHE A 620 12.14 25.50 -2.26
N GLU A 621 13.06 24.55 -2.20
CA GLU A 621 14.48 24.79 -1.94
C GLU A 621 15.35 24.03 -2.95
N ALA A 622 16.41 24.66 -3.47
CA ALA A 622 17.34 24.01 -4.40
C ALA A 622 18.20 22.92 -3.72
N PHE A 623 18.65 21.92 -4.50
CA PHE A 623 19.58 20.86 -4.07
C PHE A 623 20.61 20.57 -5.17
N SER A 624 21.81 20.13 -4.78
CA SER A 624 22.85 19.68 -5.68
C SER A 624 23.65 18.57 -5.02
N PHE A 625 24.01 17.55 -5.79
CA PHE A 625 24.86 16.47 -5.31
C PHE A 625 26.35 16.84 -5.32
N GLN A 626 27.18 15.98 -4.75
CA GLN A 626 28.64 16.14 -4.77
C GLN A 626 29.20 15.99 -6.20
N GLU A 627 30.05 16.95 -6.61
CA GLU A 627 30.75 16.87 -7.90
C GLU A 627 31.81 15.75 -7.89
N GLY A 628 31.94 15.04 -9.02
CA GLY A 628 32.97 14.02 -9.25
C GLY A 628 32.62 12.60 -8.77
N ILE A 629 31.41 12.36 -8.24
CA ILE A 629 30.91 11.03 -7.83
C ILE A 629 29.75 10.65 -8.73
N ASN A 630 29.98 9.73 -9.68
CA ASN A 630 29.00 9.38 -10.71
C ASN A 630 28.65 7.88 -10.75
N ASN A 631 29.60 7.00 -10.38
CA ASN A 631 29.41 5.55 -10.42
C ASN A 631 29.71 4.92 -9.06
N MET A 632 29.25 3.68 -8.88
CA MET A 632 29.42 2.93 -7.64
C MET A 632 30.91 2.66 -7.32
N GLU A 633 31.75 2.58 -8.35
CA GLU A 633 33.21 2.42 -8.25
C GLU A 633 33.92 3.66 -7.71
N ASP A 634 33.29 4.84 -7.78
CA ASP A 634 33.84 6.08 -7.23
C ASP A 634 33.68 6.15 -5.71
N LEU A 635 32.80 5.31 -5.14
CA LEU A 635 32.48 5.31 -3.72
C LEU A 635 33.58 4.64 -2.89
N ARG A 636 33.88 5.28 -1.76
CA ARG A 636 34.78 4.73 -0.74
C ARG A 636 34.08 4.73 0.60
N VAL A 637 34.26 3.66 1.37
CA VAL A 637 33.79 3.57 2.74
C VAL A 637 34.32 4.77 3.55
N GLY A 638 33.44 5.44 4.28
CA GLY A 638 33.71 6.65 5.05
C GLY A 638 33.44 7.97 4.32
N MET A 639 33.12 7.97 3.02
CA MET A 639 32.74 9.19 2.32
C MET A 639 31.43 9.77 2.84
N VAL A 640 31.40 11.09 3.06
CA VAL A 640 30.20 11.84 3.43
C VAL A 640 29.67 12.55 2.19
N LEU A 641 28.44 12.26 1.81
CA LEU A 641 27.82 12.74 0.57
C LEU A 641 26.44 13.33 0.84
N PRO A 642 26.06 14.42 0.15
CA PRO A 642 24.66 14.85 0.09
C PRO A 642 23.86 13.82 -0.72
N GLY A 643 22.63 13.55 -0.28
CA GLY A 643 21.70 12.68 -0.98
C GLY A 643 20.26 13.12 -0.82
N ILE A 644 19.37 12.51 -1.59
CA ILE A 644 17.93 12.71 -1.51
C ILE A 644 17.27 11.38 -1.17
N VAL A 645 16.36 11.38 -0.20
CA VAL A 645 15.55 10.21 0.12
C VAL A 645 14.60 9.92 -1.04
N THR A 646 14.73 8.75 -1.64
CA THR A 646 13.90 8.30 -2.77
C THR A 646 12.70 7.49 -2.30
N ASN A 647 12.87 6.73 -1.21
CA ASN A 647 11.86 5.81 -0.71
C ASN A 647 12.04 5.55 0.79
N ILE A 648 10.94 5.39 1.51
CA ILE A 648 10.96 5.02 2.92
C ILE A 648 10.33 3.64 3.08
N THR A 649 10.94 2.83 3.94
CA THR A 649 10.44 1.51 4.34
C THR A 649 10.44 1.40 5.86
N ASN A 650 9.78 0.38 6.42
CA ASN A 650 9.81 0.17 7.87
C ASN A 650 11.19 -0.19 8.43
N PHE A 651 12.13 -0.63 7.58
CA PHE A 651 13.46 -1.06 8.00
C PHE A 651 14.56 -0.04 7.67
N GLY A 652 14.21 1.09 7.06
CA GLY A 652 15.18 2.12 6.67
C GLY A 652 14.67 3.03 5.56
N ALA A 653 15.55 3.88 5.05
CA ALA A 653 15.28 4.77 3.92
C ALA A 653 16.29 4.52 2.80
N PHE A 654 15.82 4.58 1.56
CA PHE A 654 16.65 4.58 0.38
C PHE A 654 17.01 6.02 0.03
N VAL A 655 18.31 6.24 -0.20
CA VAL A 655 18.88 7.55 -0.48
C VAL A 655 19.65 7.47 -1.78
N ASP A 656 19.25 8.29 -2.74
CA ASP A 656 20.04 8.55 -3.93
C ASP A 656 21.18 9.50 -3.54
N ILE A 657 22.41 9.07 -3.79
CA ILE A 657 23.64 9.89 -3.65
C ILE A 657 24.24 10.24 -5.02
N GLY A 658 23.49 9.94 -6.08
CA GLY A 658 23.76 10.24 -7.47
C GLY A 658 24.80 9.31 -8.11
N VAL A 659 24.67 8.01 -7.85
CA VAL A 659 25.48 6.95 -8.51
C VAL A 659 24.63 5.92 -9.26
N HIS A 660 23.40 6.30 -9.65
CA HIS A 660 22.41 5.45 -10.32
C HIS A 660 21.97 4.19 -9.54
N GLN A 661 22.35 4.11 -8.27
CA GLN A 661 21.97 3.05 -7.35
C GLN A 661 21.69 3.68 -5.99
N ASP A 662 20.46 3.53 -5.50
CA ASP A 662 20.09 3.99 -4.17
C ASP A 662 20.86 3.20 -3.11
N GLY A 663 21.35 3.90 -2.09
CA GLY A 663 21.90 3.28 -0.90
C GLY A 663 20.86 3.17 0.21
N LEU A 664 20.95 2.11 1.01
CA LEU A 664 20.05 1.86 2.12
C LEU A 664 20.64 2.43 3.41
N VAL A 665 19.95 3.39 4.02
CA VAL A 665 20.13 3.78 5.42
C VAL A 665 19.21 2.91 6.28
N HIS A 666 19.75 1.86 6.91
CA HIS A 666 18.97 1.02 7.82
C HIS A 666 18.41 1.83 9.00
N VAL A 667 17.28 1.42 9.60
CA VAL A 667 16.61 2.16 10.70
C VAL A 667 17.55 2.47 11.87
N SER A 668 18.49 1.57 12.18
CA SER A 668 19.50 1.77 13.22
C SER A 668 20.61 2.75 12.86
N HIS A 669 20.62 3.27 11.63
CA HIS A 669 21.59 4.20 11.07
C HIS A 669 20.95 5.52 10.64
N LEU A 670 19.64 5.72 10.86
CA LEU A 670 18.91 6.96 10.54
C LEU A 670 19.16 8.10 11.51
N SER A 671 19.39 7.79 12.79
CA SER A 671 19.61 8.78 13.85
C SER A 671 20.53 8.20 14.93
N ASP A 672 21.16 9.09 15.71
CA ASP A 672 21.91 8.72 16.91
C ASP A 672 20.99 8.23 18.04
N SER A 673 19.71 8.63 18.02
CA SER A 673 18.67 8.14 18.93
C SER A 673 17.95 6.90 18.39
N PHE A 674 17.22 6.19 19.27
CA PHE A 674 16.38 5.07 18.84
C PHE A 674 15.25 5.56 17.93
N VAL A 675 15.14 4.94 16.74
CA VAL A 675 14.10 5.22 15.75
C VAL A 675 13.17 4.02 15.69
N LYS A 676 11.88 4.25 15.95
CA LYS A 676 10.85 3.22 15.81
C LYS A 676 10.31 3.15 14.38
N ASN A 677 10.02 4.31 13.80
CA ASN A 677 9.49 4.44 12.45
C ASN A 677 10.36 5.40 11.63
N PRO A 678 10.97 4.93 10.52
CA PRO A 678 11.75 5.80 9.62
C PRO A 678 11.01 7.04 9.13
N ALA A 679 9.69 6.96 8.90
CA ALA A 679 8.89 8.08 8.41
C ALA A 679 8.73 9.24 9.42
N GLU A 680 9.12 9.04 10.69
CA GLU A 680 9.16 10.11 11.71
C GLU A 680 10.47 10.93 11.64
N VAL A 681 11.50 10.40 11.00
CA VAL A 681 12.85 10.99 10.95
C VAL A 681 13.15 11.58 9.58
N VAL A 682 12.65 10.92 8.53
CA VAL A 682 12.87 11.34 7.15
C VAL A 682 11.58 11.34 6.34
N SER A 683 11.54 12.18 5.29
CA SER A 683 10.51 12.23 4.26
C SER A 683 11.10 11.96 2.87
N VAL A 684 10.32 11.40 1.95
CA VAL A 684 10.65 11.28 0.53
C VAL A 684 10.88 12.68 -0.05
N GLN A 685 11.89 12.79 -0.92
CA GLN A 685 12.47 14.06 -1.42
C GLN A 685 13.24 14.88 -0.37
N GLN A 686 13.33 14.43 0.89
CA GLN A 686 14.17 15.12 1.86
C GLN A 686 15.64 14.99 1.49
N LYS A 687 16.33 16.13 1.60
CA LYS A 687 17.78 16.23 1.42
C LYS A 687 18.44 15.81 2.72
N VAL A 688 19.40 14.91 2.62
CA VAL A 688 20.11 14.33 3.77
C VAL A 688 21.61 14.33 3.50
N THR A 689 22.39 14.26 4.58
CA THR A 689 23.82 13.99 4.49
C THR A 689 24.06 12.58 5.02
N VAL A 690 24.75 11.76 4.24
CA VAL A 690 24.94 10.33 4.51
C VAL A 690 26.41 9.94 4.40
N THR A 691 26.82 8.98 5.21
CA THR A 691 28.15 8.37 5.18
C THR A 691 28.08 6.99 4.55
N VAL A 692 28.99 6.67 3.62
CA VAL A 692 29.11 5.34 3.01
C VAL A 692 29.69 4.35 4.02
N VAL A 693 28.95 3.30 4.34
CA VAL A 693 29.35 2.25 5.29
C VAL A 693 29.88 1.01 4.58
N GLU A 694 29.22 0.60 3.50
CA GLU A 694 29.58 -0.61 2.73
C GLU A 694 29.20 -0.44 1.26
N VAL A 695 30.00 -1.01 0.36
CA VAL A 695 29.76 -1.04 -1.09
C VAL A 695 29.99 -2.46 -1.59
N ASP A 696 28.91 -3.14 -2.01
CA ASP A 696 28.95 -4.47 -2.63
C ASP A 696 28.57 -4.35 -4.10
N ILE A 697 29.59 -4.26 -4.97
CA ILE A 697 29.43 -4.07 -6.41
C ILE A 697 28.73 -5.28 -7.06
N ASN A 698 29.04 -6.50 -6.62
CA ASN A 698 28.48 -7.72 -7.21
C ASN A 698 26.97 -7.82 -6.97
N ARG A 699 26.50 -7.38 -5.80
CA ARG A 699 25.06 -7.34 -5.47
C ARG A 699 24.40 -5.99 -5.78
N LYS A 700 25.16 -5.00 -6.26
CA LYS A 700 24.73 -3.60 -6.44
C LYS A 700 24.08 -3.00 -5.19
N ARG A 701 24.70 -3.23 -4.02
CA ARG A 701 24.21 -2.72 -2.72
C ARG A 701 25.15 -1.68 -2.15
N ILE A 702 24.59 -0.58 -1.68
CA ILE A 702 25.31 0.46 -0.94
C ILE A 702 24.63 0.59 0.43
N ALA A 703 25.41 0.45 1.51
CA ALA A 703 24.92 0.73 2.87
C ALA A 703 25.35 2.13 3.28
N LEU A 704 24.40 2.90 3.81
CA LEU A 704 24.58 4.30 4.18
C LEU A 704 24.24 4.52 5.65
N SER A 705 24.72 5.62 6.23
CA SER A 705 24.37 6.05 7.58
C SER A 705 24.23 7.55 7.71
N MET A 706 23.23 7.99 8.47
CA MET A 706 22.99 9.38 8.87
C MET A 706 23.46 9.67 10.32
N LYS A 707 24.15 8.72 10.96
CA LYS A 707 24.68 8.89 12.32
C LYS A 707 25.88 9.81 12.35
N SER A 708 26.09 10.46 13.49
CA SER A 708 27.31 11.24 13.74
C SER A 708 28.55 10.35 13.85
N ASP A 709 28.42 9.15 14.43
CA ASP A 709 29.46 8.11 14.45
C ASP A 709 28.96 6.80 13.80
N PRO A 710 29.13 6.64 12.47
CA PRO A 710 28.63 5.48 11.74
C PRO A 710 29.44 4.20 11.98
N PHE A 711 30.67 4.30 12.48
CA PHE A 711 31.56 3.15 12.76
C PHE A 711 31.74 2.88 14.26
N GLY A 712 31.06 3.65 15.12
CA GLY A 712 31.03 3.45 16.56
C GLY A 712 30.51 2.07 16.94
N LYS A 713 31.06 1.49 18.01
CA LYS A 713 30.63 0.18 18.52
C LYS A 713 29.14 0.25 18.90
N GLN A 714 28.29 -0.51 18.20
CA GLN A 714 26.89 -0.66 18.59
C GLN A 714 26.80 -1.14 20.06
N PRO A 715 25.89 -0.60 20.87
CA PRO A 715 25.57 -1.22 22.16
C PRO A 715 25.12 -2.65 21.87
N ALA A 716 25.82 -3.62 22.44
CA ALA A 716 25.58 -5.03 22.19
C ALA A 716 24.09 -5.34 22.44
N LYS A 717 23.39 -5.86 21.43
CA LYS A 717 22.08 -6.50 21.67
C LYS A 717 22.26 -7.51 22.81
N PRO A 718 21.34 -7.60 23.78
CA PRO A 718 21.40 -8.62 24.80
C PRO A 718 21.41 -9.98 24.07
N LYS A 719 22.56 -10.67 24.12
CA LYS A 719 22.66 -12.03 23.61
C LYS A 719 21.61 -12.84 24.34
N LYS A 720 20.59 -13.34 23.62
CA LYS A 720 19.87 -14.52 24.11
C LYS A 720 20.96 -15.55 24.41
N LYS A 721 20.99 -16.08 25.64
CA LYS A 721 21.84 -17.21 25.99
C LYS A 721 21.60 -18.29 24.94
N GLN A 722 22.55 -18.46 24.02
CA GLN A 722 22.77 -19.76 23.42
C GLN A 722 23.24 -20.62 24.58
N GLU A 723 22.44 -21.61 24.95
CA GLU A 723 22.95 -22.71 25.73
C GLU A 723 24.08 -23.34 24.91
N ASN A 724 25.30 -23.18 25.41
CA ASN A 724 26.47 -23.88 24.88
C ASN A 724 26.20 -25.38 25.05
N LEU A 725 25.73 -26.03 23.99
CA LEU A 725 25.90 -27.46 23.81
C LEU A 725 27.42 -27.70 23.70
N PRO A 726 27.99 -28.66 24.44
CA PRO A 726 29.43 -28.92 24.37
C PRO A 726 29.82 -29.34 22.95
N GLU A 727 30.73 -28.58 22.33
CA GLU A 727 31.47 -29.00 21.15
C GLU A 727 32.26 -30.27 21.50
N GLY A 728 31.75 -31.42 21.04
CA GLY A 728 32.42 -32.70 21.26
C GLY A 728 31.68 -33.91 20.68
N ASP A 729 30.36 -33.84 20.51
CA ASP A 729 29.55 -35.05 20.24
C ASP A 729 28.98 -35.14 18.80
N LEU A 730 29.11 -34.08 17.99
CA LEU A 730 28.54 -34.09 16.62
C LEU A 730 29.37 -34.93 15.64
N GLN A 731 30.70 -34.89 15.78
CA GLN A 731 31.63 -35.65 14.93
C GLN A 731 31.60 -37.16 15.24
N GLU A 732 31.42 -37.53 16.53
CA GLU A 732 31.23 -38.92 16.95
C GLU A 732 29.90 -39.51 16.48
N LYS A 733 28.81 -38.71 16.52
CA LYS A 733 27.50 -39.10 15.98
C LYS A 733 27.52 -39.24 14.45
N LEU A 734 28.23 -38.37 13.72
CA LEU A 734 28.44 -38.48 12.28
C LEU A 734 29.25 -39.73 11.88
N ASN A 735 30.23 -40.14 12.69
CA ASN A 735 31.01 -41.34 12.43
C ASN A 735 30.23 -42.64 12.74
N LYS A 736 29.36 -42.65 13.75
CA LYS A 736 28.46 -43.78 14.02
C LYS A 736 27.41 -43.98 12.92
N LEU A 737 26.94 -42.90 12.28
CA LEU A 737 25.99 -42.96 11.17
C LEU A 737 26.61 -43.46 9.86
N LYS A 738 27.90 -43.18 9.60
CA LYS A 738 28.61 -43.71 8.42
C LYS A 738 28.87 -45.22 8.48
N GLY A 739 28.95 -45.79 9.67
CA GLY A 739 29.13 -47.24 9.86
C GLY A 739 27.85 -48.08 9.68
N LEU A 740 26.68 -47.45 9.63
CA LEU A 740 25.37 -48.13 9.49
C LEU A 740 24.87 -48.21 8.04
N PHE A 741 25.57 -47.58 7.08
CA PHE A 741 25.19 -47.57 5.66
C PHE A 741 26.20 -48.27 4.73
N ASN A 742 27.22 -48.92 5.29
CA ASN A 742 28.11 -49.83 4.56
C ASN A 742 28.30 -51.12 5.38
N GLY A 743 27.33 -52.02 5.24
CA GLY A 743 27.28 -53.36 5.84
C GLY A 743 26.05 -54.09 5.35
#